data_AF-A0A521UL83-F1
#
_entry.id   AF-A0A521UL83-F1
#
_cell.length_a   1.000
_cell.length_b   1.000
_cell.length_c   1.000
_cell.angle_alpha   90.00
_cell.angle_beta   90.00
_cell.angle_gamma   90.00
#
_symmetry.space_group_name_H-M   'P 1'
#
loop_
_entity.id
_entity.type
_entity.pdbx_description
1 polymer ?
#
loop_
_entity_poly.entity_id
_entity_poly.type
_entity_poly.pdbx_seq_one_letter_code
_entity_poly.pdbx_strand_id
1 'polypeptide(L)'
;MRARYRFVLPLLAVLLGSCSGGPVDPATFASALTLDDAITRASAAYEVPRDLLAAVAWSETRFGNPVVADDHEHPADREADHESHGQPELGPLHLRATGTLDTVSRARTLLGVGEEALRSNTGLGVAGAAAVLAELGAQTGADPDDLATWAEAVARYSGLRDRVMQVSYASQVFATLRSGVTERSFTGERIRLAAHPSLPAAEERLGVRQAVSESADYGPARWVPASTSNYTRGRSGGSIQYVVIHTMQGSYAGSTSWFQNPAAGASAHYNIRSSDGEITQMVAHGDTAWHAGNWNINQRSIGIEHEGYVADPGRWYTERMYVASARLTRAICDRYGIPIDRAHIIGHYQVPRSGSGAPCSTSATNCGGAGGHTDPGNGGAGWNWSHYLDLVRGGGSVTPPPPPPPATPAYAATFVGASCPTAATSGDRPVAWFEFRNTGTATWAAGSTRLGTTGPRDHNGVFFDMENWVARNRPSGVDRATAPGAVGRFSFVLGIPTVTAATTLDETYGPVQEGVTWFGGETAARCSVRVSPRAVTPPPVVDAGSPAPVDVPPVMPADAGSPEPVDAGNPAALDAGSPEPIDAGSPEPIDAGTEPPTGDDAGVLGDELTEVSGSLEGGCSTAPSSGRAGVRGGLGLAALALVASVRRRRRA
;
A
#
# COMPACT_ATOMS: atom_id res chain seq x y z
N MET A 1 60.12 42.89 25.53
CA MET A 1 58.66 42.80 25.73
C MET A 1 58.30 41.34 26.00
N ARG A 2 57.98 41.01 27.25
CA ARG A 2 57.57 39.65 27.69
C ARG A 2 56.24 39.78 28.42
N ALA A 3 55.30 38.93 28.02
CA ALA A 3 53.94 38.85 28.51
C ALA A 3 53.87 38.50 30.01
N ARG A 4 52.87 39.06 30.71
CA ARG A 4 52.39 38.56 32.01
C ARG A 4 50.90 38.29 31.90
N TYR A 5 50.56 37.02 32.08
CA TYR A 5 49.21 36.49 32.23
C TYR A 5 48.54 37.07 33.50
N ARG A 6 47.25 37.39 33.40
CA ARG A 6 46.35 37.51 34.55
C ARG A 6 45.19 36.54 34.34
N PHE A 7 45.09 35.57 35.24
CA PHE A 7 43.98 34.64 35.38
C PHE A 7 42.72 35.40 35.83
N VAL A 8 41.61 35.16 35.14
CA VAL A 8 40.26 35.40 35.64
C VAL A 8 39.48 34.12 35.36
N LEU A 9 39.19 33.33 36.39
CA LEU A 9 38.23 32.22 36.31
C LEU A 9 36.81 32.81 36.29
N PRO A 10 35.96 32.50 35.29
CA PRO A 10 34.53 32.64 35.46
C PRO A 10 34.02 31.39 36.19
N LEU A 11 33.27 31.65 37.26
CA LEU A 11 32.51 30.66 38.02
C LEU A 11 31.44 30.06 37.09
N LEU A 12 31.65 28.82 36.64
CA LEU A 12 30.61 28.07 35.90
C LEU A 12 29.62 27.53 36.94
N ALA A 13 28.53 28.24 37.15
CA ALA A 13 27.39 27.72 37.90
C ALA A 13 26.75 26.60 37.08
N VAL A 14 27.08 25.35 37.43
CA VAL A 14 26.32 24.19 36.97
C VAL A 14 24.99 24.23 37.71
N LEU A 15 23.95 24.72 37.03
CA LEU A 15 22.57 24.42 37.39
C LEU A 15 22.36 22.93 37.15
N LEU A 16 22.59 22.12 38.18
CA LEU A 16 22.00 20.79 38.28
C LEU A 16 20.49 21.00 38.40
N GLY A 17 19.81 21.00 37.27
CA GLY A 17 18.38 20.75 37.24
C GLY A 17 18.16 19.35 37.77
N SER A 18 17.80 19.25 39.04
CA SER A 18 17.33 18.02 39.66
C SER A 18 16.02 17.61 38.97
N CYS A 19 16.07 16.74 37.96
CA CYS A 19 14.91 15.96 37.56
C CYS A 19 14.65 14.95 38.68
N SER A 20 13.86 15.37 39.65
CA SER A 20 13.36 14.51 40.73
C SER A 20 12.27 13.59 40.18
N GLY A 21 12.67 12.48 39.58
CA GLY A 21 11.82 11.32 39.35
C GLY A 21 12.47 10.10 39.99
N GLY A 22 12.12 9.79 41.24
CA GLY A 22 12.46 8.49 41.80
C GLY A 22 11.82 7.36 40.98
N PRO A 23 12.28 6.11 41.10
CA PRO A 23 11.63 4.98 40.44
C PRO A 23 10.14 4.94 40.84
N VAL A 24 9.24 5.00 39.86
CA VAL A 24 7.80 4.95 40.09
C VAL A 24 7.45 3.54 40.58
N ASP A 25 6.82 3.43 41.75
CA ASP A 25 6.47 2.15 42.36
C ASP A 25 5.40 1.41 41.52
N PRO A 26 5.69 0.21 40.97
CA PRO A 26 4.74 -0.56 40.18
C PRO A 26 3.42 -0.87 40.89
N ALA A 27 3.41 -0.92 42.24
CA ALA A 27 2.19 -1.14 43.02
C ALA A 27 1.14 -0.03 42.80
N THR A 28 1.57 1.19 42.47
CA THR A 28 0.66 2.31 42.17
C THR A 28 -0.16 2.07 40.92
N PHE A 29 0.40 1.37 39.93
CA PHE A 29 -0.29 1.02 38.69
C PHE A 29 -1.12 -0.26 38.86
N ALA A 30 -0.56 -1.26 39.55
CA ALA A 30 -1.22 -2.55 39.76
C ALA A 30 -2.57 -2.44 40.48
N SER A 31 -2.80 -1.35 41.24
CA SER A 31 -4.03 -1.05 41.96
C SER A 31 -5.09 -0.30 41.15
N ALA A 32 -4.85 0.01 39.87
CA ALA A 32 -5.85 0.66 39.02
C ALA A 32 -7.05 -0.27 38.79
N LEU A 33 -8.25 0.22 39.11
CA LEU A 33 -9.49 -0.57 39.02
C LEU A 33 -10.18 -0.47 37.67
N THR A 34 -9.87 0.57 36.90
CA THR A 34 -10.48 0.86 35.59
C THR A 34 -9.39 1.19 34.57
N LEU A 35 -9.68 1.02 33.28
CA LEU A 35 -8.76 1.40 32.22
C LEU A 35 -8.50 2.92 32.24
N ASP A 36 -9.53 3.73 32.50
CA ASP A 36 -9.39 5.18 32.59
C ASP A 36 -8.45 5.64 33.73
N ASP A 37 -8.56 5.00 34.90
CA ASP A 37 -7.67 5.24 36.04
C ASP A 37 -6.23 4.81 35.72
N ALA A 38 -6.05 3.65 35.07
CA ALA A 38 -4.74 3.19 34.61
C ALA A 38 -4.09 4.19 33.63
N ILE A 39 -4.84 4.67 32.63
CA ILE A 39 -4.38 5.68 31.65
C ILE A 39 -4.01 6.98 32.37
N THR A 40 -4.84 7.43 33.31
CA THR A 40 -4.62 8.69 34.03
C THR A 40 -3.38 8.63 34.92
N ARG A 41 -3.17 7.53 35.66
CA ARG A 41 -1.98 7.33 36.49
C ARG A 41 -0.71 7.22 35.64
N ALA A 42 -0.76 6.46 34.56
CA ALA A 42 0.37 6.29 33.66
C ALA A 42 0.75 7.62 32.97
N SER A 43 -0.24 8.39 32.52
CA SER A 43 -0.03 9.73 31.96
C SER A 43 0.70 10.65 32.94
N ALA A 44 0.24 10.71 34.18
CA ALA A 44 0.85 11.56 35.22
C ALA A 44 2.27 11.10 35.59
N ALA A 45 2.53 9.79 35.60
CA ALA A 45 3.82 9.23 36.00
C ALA A 45 4.91 9.37 34.93
N TYR A 46 4.54 9.29 33.66
CA TYR A 46 5.48 9.24 32.54
C TYR A 46 5.46 10.49 31.65
N GLU A 47 4.67 11.50 32.02
CA GLU A 47 4.52 12.75 31.25
C GLU A 47 4.14 12.51 29.78
N VAL A 48 3.38 11.43 29.53
CA VAL A 48 2.77 11.15 28.23
C VAL A 48 1.37 11.74 28.25
N PRO A 49 0.94 12.50 27.21
CA PRO A 49 -0.41 13.06 27.18
C PRO A 49 -1.48 11.98 27.37
N ARG A 50 -2.41 12.20 28.30
CA ARG A 50 -3.51 11.24 28.60
C ARG A 50 -4.31 10.88 27.36
N ASP A 51 -4.60 11.88 26.53
CA ASP A 51 -5.34 11.73 25.29
C ASP A 51 -4.57 10.89 24.26
N LEU A 52 -3.25 10.96 24.25
CA LEU A 52 -2.39 10.09 23.42
C LEU A 52 -2.48 8.63 23.86
N LEU A 53 -2.36 8.35 25.16
CA LEU A 53 -2.49 7.00 25.71
C LEU A 53 -3.88 6.42 25.45
N ALA A 54 -4.93 7.23 25.61
CA ALA A 54 -6.30 6.82 25.29
C ALA A 54 -6.49 6.58 23.79
N ALA A 55 -5.92 7.40 22.92
CA ALA A 55 -5.99 7.20 21.47
C ALA A 55 -5.26 5.92 21.04
N VAL A 56 -4.09 5.61 21.60
CA VAL A 56 -3.39 4.34 21.37
C VAL A 56 -4.25 3.18 21.86
N ALA A 57 -4.76 3.22 23.10
CA ALA A 57 -5.63 2.16 23.63
C ALA A 57 -6.88 1.93 22.77
N TRP A 58 -7.47 3.01 22.23
CA TRP A 58 -8.58 2.91 21.29
C TRP A 58 -8.17 2.29 19.96
N SER A 59 -7.08 2.75 19.35
CA SER A 59 -6.60 2.23 18.07
C SER A 59 -6.24 0.75 18.15
N GLU A 60 -5.70 0.31 19.29
CA GLU A 60 -5.23 -1.06 19.48
C GLU A 60 -6.33 -2.04 19.86
N THR A 61 -7.20 -1.66 20.80
CA THR A 61 -8.17 -2.60 21.41
C THR A 61 -9.59 -2.09 21.40
N ARG A 62 -9.85 -0.86 20.94
CA ARG A 62 -11.15 -0.17 21.08
C ARG A 62 -11.63 -0.14 22.54
N PHE A 63 -10.68 0.03 23.46
CA PHE A 63 -10.86 -0.12 24.91
C PHE A 63 -11.37 -1.50 25.35
N GLY A 64 -11.10 -2.54 24.56
CA GLY A 64 -11.42 -3.95 24.85
C GLY A 64 -10.43 -4.60 25.81
N ASN A 65 -10.75 -5.82 26.25
CA ASN A 65 -9.86 -6.62 27.09
C ASN A 65 -8.96 -7.51 26.21
N PRO A 66 -7.64 -7.29 26.15
CA PRO A 66 -6.74 -8.10 25.35
C PRO A 66 -6.49 -9.51 25.94
N VAL A 67 -6.88 -9.75 27.20
CA VAL A 67 -6.60 -11.02 27.91
C VAL A 67 -7.42 -12.22 27.39
N VAL A 68 -8.37 -12.02 26.47
CA VAL A 68 -9.29 -13.09 26.01
C VAL A 68 -8.88 -13.71 24.66
N ALA A 69 -7.79 -13.27 24.03
CA ALA A 69 -7.33 -13.81 22.75
C ALA A 69 -6.37 -15.00 22.89
N ASP A 70 -6.65 -15.93 23.82
CA ASP A 70 -6.04 -17.27 23.78
C ASP A 70 -7.00 -18.16 23.00
N ASP A 71 -6.88 -18.17 21.67
CA ASP A 71 -7.61 -19.08 20.79
C ASP A 71 -6.89 -20.44 20.63
N HIS A 72 -5.96 -20.78 21.54
CA HIS A 72 -5.41 -22.12 21.67
C HIS A 72 -6.37 -23.08 22.40
N GLU A 73 -7.58 -23.29 21.87
CA GLU A 73 -8.32 -24.53 22.15
C GLU A 73 -7.83 -25.64 21.21
N HIS A 74 -6.59 -26.11 21.42
CA HIS A 74 -6.25 -27.55 21.41
C HIS A 74 -4.82 -27.84 21.93
N PRO A 75 -4.64 -28.86 22.81
CA PRO A 75 -3.35 -29.22 23.40
C PRO A 75 -2.57 -30.21 22.51
N ALA A 76 -1.23 -30.06 22.49
CA ALA A 76 -0.25 -30.87 21.74
C ALA A 76 -0.43 -30.74 20.22
N ASP A 77 0.44 -30.04 19.47
CA ASP A 77 1.81 -30.46 19.18
C ASP A 77 2.68 -29.22 18.91
N ARG A 78 3.64 -28.96 19.79
CA ARG A 78 4.60 -27.86 19.66
C ARG A 78 5.80 -28.31 18.85
N GLU A 79 5.71 -28.26 17.52
CA GLU A 79 6.89 -28.15 16.66
C GLU A 79 6.47 -27.66 15.25
N ALA A 80 6.81 -26.40 14.95
CA ALA A 80 7.01 -25.84 13.60
C ALA A 80 5.83 -25.42 12.68
N ASP A 81 4.62 -25.14 13.18
CA ASP A 81 3.55 -24.58 12.33
C ASP A 81 3.38 -23.05 12.49
N HIS A 82 3.88 -22.33 11.50
CA HIS A 82 3.98 -20.87 11.37
C HIS A 82 2.70 -20.20 10.83
N GLU A 83 1.54 -20.35 11.49
CA GLU A 83 0.28 -19.75 10.98
C GLU A 83 -0.51 -18.92 12.03
N SER A 84 0.11 -18.48 13.11
CA SER A 84 -0.50 -17.48 14.02
C SER A 84 -0.10 -16.06 13.61
N HIS A 85 -1.04 -15.30 13.07
CA HIS A 85 -0.91 -13.86 12.84
C HIS A 85 -0.82 -13.13 14.19
N GLY A 86 0.40 -12.91 14.69
CA GLY A 86 0.66 -12.13 15.90
C GLY A 86 1.16 -12.96 17.08
N GLN A 87 2.38 -12.67 17.53
CA GLN A 87 2.86 -13.07 18.86
C GLN A 87 2.04 -12.34 19.94
N PRO A 88 1.93 -12.86 21.18
CA PRO A 88 0.99 -12.35 22.18
C PRO A 88 1.17 -10.84 22.44
N GLU A 89 0.12 -10.11 22.10
CA GLU A 89 -0.02 -8.67 22.21
C GLU A 89 -0.49 -8.35 23.64
N LEU A 90 0.35 -7.69 24.46
CA LEU A 90 0.09 -7.56 25.90
C LEU A 90 -0.55 -6.23 26.27
N GLY A 91 -1.69 -6.31 26.96
CA GLY A 91 -2.33 -5.18 27.61
C GLY A 91 -3.02 -4.20 26.63
N PRO A 92 -3.81 -3.24 27.15
CA PRO A 92 -4.75 -2.47 26.33
C PRO A 92 -4.12 -1.52 25.30
N LEU A 93 -2.83 -1.20 25.48
CA LEU A 93 -2.01 -0.41 24.55
C LEU A 93 -1.06 -1.31 23.74
N HIS A 94 -1.21 -2.63 23.86
CA HIS A 94 -0.68 -3.60 22.92
C HIS A 94 0.85 -3.55 22.81
N LEU A 95 1.50 -3.99 23.89
CA LEU A 95 2.94 -4.24 23.90
C LEU A 95 3.26 -5.47 23.05
N ARG A 96 4.22 -5.33 22.15
CA ARG A 96 4.68 -6.30 21.15
C ARG A 96 6.12 -6.73 21.41
N ALA A 97 6.42 -8.00 21.14
CA ALA A 97 7.77 -8.56 21.16
C ALA A 97 8.39 -8.72 19.74
N THR A 98 7.82 -8.07 18.72
CA THR A 98 8.15 -8.30 17.31
C THR A 98 8.61 -7.03 16.59
N GLY A 99 9.22 -7.21 15.41
CA GLY A 99 9.57 -6.10 14.52
C GLY A 99 10.93 -5.46 14.82
N THR A 100 10.98 -4.12 14.83
CA THR A 100 12.20 -3.33 15.14
C THR A 100 12.30 -2.93 16.60
N LEU A 101 11.24 -3.13 17.39
CA LEU A 101 11.16 -2.71 18.79
C LEU A 101 10.42 -3.76 19.61
N ASP A 102 11.15 -4.44 20.49
CA ASP A 102 10.55 -5.31 21.51
C ASP A 102 10.08 -4.46 22.70
N THR A 103 8.85 -3.95 22.58
CA THR A 103 8.21 -3.13 23.60
C THR A 103 7.88 -3.93 24.86
N VAL A 104 7.66 -5.25 24.79
CA VAL A 104 7.44 -6.11 25.98
C VAL A 104 8.71 -6.14 26.83
N SER A 105 9.85 -6.51 26.25
CA SER A 105 11.13 -6.52 26.95
C SER A 105 11.51 -5.14 27.46
N ARG A 106 11.20 -4.09 26.69
CA ARG A 106 11.46 -2.70 27.11
C ARG A 106 10.58 -2.30 28.30
N ALA A 107 9.29 -2.57 28.26
CA ALA A 107 8.36 -2.30 29.36
C ALA A 107 8.76 -3.05 30.64
N ARG A 108 9.13 -4.33 30.54
CA ARG A 108 9.65 -5.12 31.67
C ARG A 108 10.87 -4.47 32.31
N THR A 109 11.79 -3.98 31.48
CA THR A 109 13.01 -3.32 31.93
C THR A 109 12.72 -1.97 32.59
N LEU A 110 11.82 -1.18 32.00
CA LEU A 110 11.48 0.16 32.50
C LEU A 110 10.67 0.12 33.80
N LEU A 111 9.80 -0.88 33.97
CA LEU A 111 8.97 -1.05 35.17
C LEU A 111 9.58 -1.97 36.23
N GLY A 112 10.55 -2.82 35.88
CA GLY A 112 11.09 -3.83 36.79
C GLY A 112 10.07 -4.94 37.12
N VAL A 113 9.18 -5.29 36.18
CA VAL A 113 8.15 -6.33 36.36
C VAL A 113 8.31 -7.49 35.36
N GLY A 114 7.71 -8.64 35.69
CA GLY A 114 7.66 -9.80 34.80
C GLY A 114 6.65 -9.62 33.66
N GLU A 115 6.82 -10.38 32.59
CA GLU A 115 5.90 -10.38 31.44
C GLU A 115 4.47 -10.77 31.84
N GLU A 116 4.34 -11.79 32.69
CA GLU A 116 3.03 -12.25 33.16
C GLU A 116 2.25 -11.16 33.92
N ALA A 117 2.97 -10.28 34.62
CA ALA A 117 2.36 -9.14 35.29
C ALA A 117 1.86 -8.08 34.29
N LEU A 118 2.60 -7.84 33.20
CA LEU A 118 2.15 -6.96 32.10
C LEU A 118 0.93 -7.53 31.37
N ARG A 119 0.85 -8.86 31.24
CA ARG A 119 -0.26 -9.58 30.60
C ARG A 119 -1.52 -9.54 31.45
N SER A 120 -1.42 -9.93 32.72
CA SER A 120 -2.58 -10.17 33.58
C SER A 120 -3.08 -8.93 34.33
N ASN A 121 -2.29 -7.87 34.43
CA ASN A 121 -2.67 -6.65 35.13
C ASN A 121 -2.76 -5.45 34.18
N THR A 122 -3.98 -4.98 33.95
CA THR A 122 -4.32 -3.81 33.10
C THR A 122 -3.46 -2.59 33.43
N GLY A 123 -3.32 -2.24 34.71
CA GLY A 123 -2.58 -1.07 35.15
C GLY A 123 -1.10 -1.16 34.82
N LEU A 124 -0.47 -2.32 35.05
CA LEU A 124 0.93 -2.56 34.70
C LEU A 124 1.14 -2.59 33.18
N GLY A 125 0.21 -3.17 32.42
CA GLY A 125 0.26 -3.15 30.95
C GLY A 125 0.22 -1.72 30.38
N VAL A 126 -0.71 -0.90 30.87
CA VAL A 126 -0.83 0.53 30.47
C VAL A 126 0.41 1.32 30.89
N ALA A 127 0.90 1.13 32.11
CA ALA A 127 2.11 1.79 32.60
C ALA A 127 3.35 1.38 31.78
N GLY A 128 3.44 0.11 31.37
CA GLY A 128 4.54 -0.40 30.56
C GLY A 128 4.57 0.25 29.18
N ALA A 129 3.41 0.34 28.53
CA ALA A 129 3.25 1.04 27.27
C ALA A 129 3.56 2.54 27.39
N ALA A 130 3.06 3.20 28.44
CA ALA A 130 3.35 4.61 28.70
C ALA A 130 4.85 4.86 28.93
N ALA A 131 5.53 3.98 29.66
CA ALA A 131 6.97 4.09 29.88
C ALA A 131 7.77 3.96 28.56
N VAL A 132 7.38 3.03 27.68
CA VAL A 132 8.00 2.89 26.36
C VAL A 132 7.72 4.11 25.48
N LEU A 133 6.48 4.61 25.48
CA LEU A 133 6.13 5.84 24.74
C LEU A 133 6.91 7.05 25.26
N ALA A 134 7.06 7.21 26.57
CA ALA A 134 7.84 8.29 27.16
C ALA A 134 9.32 8.21 26.75
N GLU A 135 9.89 7.01 26.73
CA GLU A 135 11.24 6.80 26.23
C GLU A 135 11.38 7.22 24.76
N LEU A 136 10.46 6.80 23.90
CA LEU A 136 10.43 7.18 22.48
C LEU A 136 10.19 8.69 22.30
N GLY A 137 9.34 9.28 23.15
CA GLY A 137 9.10 10.72 23.20
C GLY A 137 10.39 11.48 23.48
N ALA A 138 11.13 11.09 24.51
CA ALA A 138 12.43 11.67 24.84
C ALA A 138 13.45 11.54 23.70
N GLN A 139 13.49 10.39 23.01
CA GLN A 139 14.38 10.16 21.86
C GLN A 139 14.01 11.00 20.62
N THR A 140 12.74 11.38 20.50
CA THR A 140 12.20 12.09 19.32
C THR A 140 12.00 13.59 19.57
N GLY A 141 12.22 14.05 20.81
CA GLY A 141 12.02 15.44 21.21
C GLY A 141 10.55 15.82 21.36
N ALA A 142 9.71 14.86 21.76
CA ALA A 142 8.30 15.11 22.03
C ALA A 142 8.13 15.98 23.29
N ASP A 143 7.23 16.95 23.20
CA ASP A 143 6.83 17.85 24.28
C ASP A 143 5.53 17.32 24.90
N PRO A 144 5.49 17.03 26.22
CA PRO A 144 4.27 16.61 26.93
C PRO A 144 3.07 17.54 26.75
N ASP A 145 3.29 18.82 26.44
CA ASP A 145 2.22 19.82 26.27
C ASP A 145 1.79 20.00 24.80
N ASP A 146 2.47 19.35 23.84
CA ASP A 146 2.15 19.42 22.41
C ASP A 146 2.02 18.04 21.77
N LEU A 147 0.76 17.57 21.64
CA LEU A 147 0.39 16.31 20.97
C LEU A 147 1.00 16.15 19.57
N ALA A 148 1.21 17.24 18.81
CA ALA A 148 1.72 17.15 17.44
C ALA A 148 3.16 16.66 17.40
N THR A 149 3.93 16.86 18.47
CA THR A 149 5.33 16.43 18.56
C THR A 149 5.48 14.92 18.78
N TRP A 150 4.43 14.25 19.25
CA TRP A 150 4.45 12.81 19.56
C TRP A 150 4.30 11.90 18.32
N ALA A 151 4.06 12.45 17.12
CA ALA A 151 3.80 11.67 15.91
C ALA A 151 4.91 10.64 15.62
N GLU A 152 6.18 11.04 15.80
CA GLU A 152 7.33 10.16 15.55
C GLU A 152 7.44 9.05 16.60
N ALA A 153 7.20 9.38 17.87
CA ALA A 153 7.21 8.41 18.96
C ALA A 153 6.13 7.33 18.76
N VAL A 154 4.91 7.74 18.40
CA VAL A 154 3.80 6.82 18.08
C VAL A 154 4.13 5.95 16.86
N ALA A 155 4.69 6.55 15.81
CA ALA A 155 5.09 5.79 14.62
C ALA A 155 6.09 4.68 14.97
N ARG A 156 7.09 4.97 15.81
CA ARG A 156 8.09 3.99 16.28
C ARG A 156 7.51 2.97 17.26
N TYR A 157 6.55 3.37 18.09
CA TYR A 157 5.89 2.49 19.05
C TYR A 157 5.22 1.29 18.38
N SER A 158 4.76 1.45 17.13
CA SER A 158 4.21 0.35 16.33
C SER A 158 5.16 -0.85 16.17
N GLY A 159 6.48 -0.64 16.28
CA GLY A 159 7.50 -1.66 16.06
C GLY A 159 7.61 -2.13 14.60
N LEU A 160 6.86 -1.55 13.67
CA LEU A 160 6.85 -1.97 12.26
C LEU A 160 8.17 -1.61 11.57
N ARG A 161 8.65 -2.48 10.68
CA ARG A 161 9.93 -2.29 9.96
C ARG A 161 9.84 -1.21 8.89
N ASP A 162 8.73 -1.19 8.17
CA ASP A 162 8.53 -0.27 7.06
C ASP A 162 8.10 1.11 7.59
N ARG A 163 8.80 2.15 7.15
CA ARG A 163 8.56 3.53 7.61
C ARG A 163 7.18 4.03 7.22
N VAL A 164 6.69 3.67 6.04
CA VAL A 164 5.36 4.06 5.58
C VAL A 164 4.29 3.39 6.45
N MET A 165 4.52 2.13 6.86
CA MET A 165 3.60 1.44 7.78
C MET A 165 3.64 1.99 9.21
N GLN A 166 4.81 2.38 9.72
CA GLN A 166 4.91 3.12 10.99
C GLN A 166 4.07 4.40 10.96
N VAL A 167 4.16 5.16 9.86
CA VAL A 167 3.39 6.40 9.68
C VAL A 167 1.90 6.09 9.51
N SER A 168 1.53 5.03 8.78
CA SER A 168 0.14 4.58 8.65
C SER A 168 -0.49 4.25 10.00
N TYR A 169 0.24 3.58 10.90
CA TYR A 169 -0.20 3.35 12.27
C TYR A 169 -0.39 4.67 13.03
N ALA A 170 0.60 5.57 12.98
CA ALA A 170 0.49 6.87 13.63
C ALA A 170 -0.67 7.71 13.08
N SER A 171 -0.94 7.65 11.78
CA SER A 171 -2.07 8.33 11.14
C SER A 171 -3.41 7.84 11.69
N GLN A 172 -3.56 6.55 12.01
CA GLN A 172 -4.79 6.03 12.63
C GLN A 172 -4.97 6.54 14.07
N VAL A 173 -3.89 6.56 14.86
CA VAL A 173 -3.91 7.14 16.23
C VAL A 173 -4.22 8.64 16.17
N PHE A 174 -3.60 9.38 15.25
CA PHE A 174 -3.80 10.81 15.10
C PHE A 174 -5.19 11.14 14.53
N ALA A 175 -5.76 10.32 13.65
CA ALA A 175 -7.14 10.46 13.23
C ALA A 175 -8.11 10.35 14.42
N THR A 176 -7.84 9.39 15.33
CA THR A 176 -8.60 9.22 16.57
C THR A 176 -8.47 10.45 17.49
N LEU A 177 -7.26 10.98 17.68
CA LEU A 177 -7.04 12.23 18.43
C LEU A 177 -7.82 13.41 17.83
N ARG A 178 -7.84 13.53 16.50
CA ARG A 178 -8.53 14.62 15.79
C ARG A 178 -10.04 14.54 15.93
N SER A 179 -10.62 13.33 15.86
CA SER A 179 -12.07 13.14 15.95
C SER A 179 -12.59 13.05 17.39
N GLY A 180 -11.73 12.67 18.33
CA GLY A 180 -12.13 12.24 19.66
C GLY A 180 -12.89 10.91 19.65
N VAL A 181 -13.16 10.38 20.84
CA VAL A 181 -13.99 9.19 21.03
C VAL A 181 -14.70 9.24 22.38
N THR A 182 -15.88 8.62 22.51
CA THR A 182 -16.49 8.42 23.83
C THR A 182 -17.17 7.06 23.86
N GLU A 183 -16.50 6.09 24.49
CA GLU A 183 -16.91 4.68 24.43
C GLU A 183 -16.77 3.98 25.77
N ARG A 184 -17.49 2.85 25.91
CA ARG A 184 -17.43 2.02 27.11
C ARG A 184 -16.25 1.04 27.03
N SER A 185 -15.37 1.07 28.01
CA SER A 185 -14.25 0.13 28.11
C SER A 185 -14.71 -1.25 28.59
N PHE A 186 -13.80 -2.22 28.53
CA PHE A 186 -14.03 -3.57 29.06
C PHE A 186 -14.19 -3.60 30.59
N THR A 187 -13.64 -2.63 31.31
CA THR A 187 -13.85 -2.46 32.77
C THR A 187 -15.18 -1.77 33.09
N GLY A 188 -15.93 -1.37 32.07
CA GLY A 188 -17.32 -0.94 32.17
C GLY A 188 -17.50 0.56 32.32
N GLU A 189 -16.47 1.37 32.57
CA GLU A 189 -16.57 2.82 32.57
C GLU A 189 -16.64 3.41 31.15
N ARG A 190 -17.11 4.66 31.03
CA ARG A 190 -17.03 5.42 29.78
C ARG A 190 -15.75 6.23 29.76
N ILE A 191 -14.90 5.98 28.78
CA ILE A 191 -13.69 6.77 28.52
C ILE A 191 -14.05 7.85 27.50
N ARG A 192 -13.69 9.09 27.81
CA ARG A 192 -13.82 10.23 26.89
C ARG A 192 -12.43 10.70 26.46
N LEU A 193 -12.21 10.67 25.16
CA LEU A 193 -11.10 11.32 24.47
C LEU A 193 -11.64 12.58 23.78
N ALA A 194 -11.11 13.74 24.15
CA ALA A 194 -11.51 14.99 23.50
C ALA A 194 -11.03 15.03 22.04
N ALA A 195 -11.80 15.71 21.18
CA ALA A 195 -11.41 15.92 19.80
C ALA A 195 -10.40 17.08 19.71
N HIS A 196 -9.31 16.87 18.98
CA HIS A 196 -8.27 17.87 18.69
C HIS A 196 -8.27 18.21 17.20
N PRO A 197 -9.29 18.92 16.67
CA PRO A 197 -9.48 19.09 15.22
C PRO A 197 -8.35 19.89 14.55
N SER A 198 -7.61 20.70 15.31
CA SER A 198 -6.46 21.48 14.84
C SER A 198 -5.16 20.69 14.78
N LEU A 199 -5.12 19.45 15.29
CA LEU A 199 -3.93 18.60 15.23
C LEU A 199 -3.64 18.24 13.75
N PRO A 200 -2.40 18.40 13.25
CA PRO A 200 -2.05 18.01 11.90
C PRO A 200 -2.12 16.49 11.73
N ALA A 201 -2.27 16.03 10.48
CA ALA A 201 -2.17 14.59 10.19
C ALA A 201 -0.74 14.10 10.45
N ALA A 202 -0.58 12.85 10.92
CA ALA A 202 0.75 12.31 11.22
C ALA A 202 1.65 12.26 9.97
N GLU A 203 1.11 11.85 8.82
CA GLU A 203 1.82 11.88 7.53
C GLU A 203 2.33 13.28 7.12
N GLU A 204 1.56 14.33 7.38
CA GLU A 204 1.96 15.72 7.13
C GLU A 204 3.09 16.12 8.08
N ARG A 205 2.90 15.85 9.37
CA ARG A 205 3.86 16.17 10.42
C ARG A 205 5.21 15.49 10.24
N LEU A 206 5.19 14.26 9.74
CA LEU A 206 6.38 13.43 9.52
C LEU A 206 6.95 13.56 8.11
N GLY A 207 6.28 14.31 7.22
CA GLY A 207 6.72 14.49 5.83
C GLY A 207 6.75 13.19 5.02
N VAL A 208 6.01 12.17 5.44
CA VAL A 208 5.94 10.88 4.76
C VAL A 208 4.60 10.78 4.06
N ARG A 209 4.60 11.02 2.75
CA ARG A 209 3.45 10.74 1.90
C ARG A 209 3.67 9.39 1.23
N GLN A 210 2.78 8.44 1.50
CA GLN A 210 2.77 7.21 0.71
C GLN A 210 2.40 7.58 -0.72
N ALA A 211 3.26 7.27 -1.69
CA ALA A 211 2.85 7.24 -3.09
C ALA A 211 1.88 6.06 -3.24
N VAL A 212 0.59 6.34 -3.09
CA VAL A 212 -0.45 5.32 -3.20
C VAL A 212 -0.74 5.14 -4.68
N SER A 213 -0.29 4.03 -5.26
CA SER A 213 -0.88 3.59 -6.52
C SER A 213 -2.28 3.07 -6.22
N GLU A 214 -3.24 3.38 -7.07
CA GLU A 214 -4.53 2.69 -7.04
C GLU A 214 -4.35 1.24 -7.48
N SER A 215 -5.19 0.37 -6.95
CA SER A 215 -5.29 -1.02 -7.37
C SER A 215 -5.84 -1.09 -8.81
N ALA A 216 -5.17 -1.86 -9.67
CA ALA A 216 -5.67 -2.14 -11.02
C ALA A 216 -6.89 -3.06 -11.00
N ASP A 217 -7.02 -3.90 -9.97
CA ASP A 217 -8.11 -4.86 -9.86
C ASP A 217 -9.38 -4.24 -9.27
N TYR A 218 -9.24 -3.29 -8.35
CA TYR A 218 -10.31 -2.59 -7.68
C TYR A 218 -9.86 -1.17 -7.35
N GLY A 219 -10.10 -0.22 -8.27
CA GLY A 219 -9.62 1.17 -8.18
C GLY A 219 -9.74 1.87 -6.81
N PRO A 220 -10.83 1.69 -6.04
CA PRO A 220 -10.94 2.30 -4.71
C PRO A 220 -9.94 1.77 -3.67
N ALA A 221 -9.27 0.64 -3.91
CA ALA A 221 -8.23 0.11 -3.03
C ALA A 221 -6.86 0.73 -3.35
N ARG A 222 -6.07 0.87 -2.28
CA ARG A 222 -4.66 1.24 -2.33
C ARG A 222 -3.84 0.02 -2.75
N TRP A 223 -2.86 0.17 -3.64
CA TRP A 223 -1.92 -0.91 -3.97
C TRP A 223 -0.68 -0.83 -3.08
N VAL A 224 -0.49 -1.85 -2.25
CA VAL A 224 0.70 -2.03 -1.39
C VAL A 224 1.11 -3.49 -1.47
N PRO A 225 2.09 -3.85 -2.32
CA PRO A 225 2.35 -5.25 -2.64
C PRO A 225 2.84 -6.03 -1.42
N ALA A 226 2.36 -7.27 -1.28
CA ALA A 226 2.97 -8.28 -0.43
C ALA A 226 4.37 -8.65 -0.96
N SER A 227 5.19 -9.28 -0.11
CA SER A 227 6.45 -9.85 -0.56
C SER A 227 6.22 -10.92 -1.63
N THR A 228 7.03 -10.94 -2.67
CA THR A 228 7.03 -11.99 -3.69
C THR A 228 7.34 -13.38 -3.13
N SER A 229 7.84 -13.47 -1.90
CA SER A 229 8.05 -14.72 -1.17
C SER A 229 6.80 -15.28 -0.50
N ASN A 230 5.69 -14.54 -0.50
CA ASN A 230 4.46 -14.89 0.24
C ASN A 230 3.26 -15.24 -0.66
N TYR A 231 3.46 -15.30 -1.98
CA TYR A 231 2.42 -15.67 -2.93
C TYR A 231 3.02 -16.38 -4.15
N THR A 232 2.19 -17.07 -4.92
CA THR A 232 2.62 -17.74 -6.16
C THR A 232 2.12 -16.97 -7.37
N ARG A 233 2.99 -16.71 -8.33
CA ARG A 233 2.61 -16.06 -9.59
C ARG A 233 1.67 -16.94 -10.40
N GLY A 234 0.59 -16.37 -10.92
CA GLY A 234 -0.43 -17.12 -11.64
C GLY A 234 -1.33 -17.96 -10.74
N ARG A 235 -2.25 -18.70 -11.37
CA ARG A 235 -3.23 -19.58 -10.71
C ARG A 235 -3.22 -21.02 -11.22
N SER A 236 -2.18 -21.40 -11.97
CA SER A 236 -2.04 -22.73 -12.60
C SER A 236 -3.29 -23.17 -13.40
N GLY A 237 -3.97 -22.23 -14.06
CA GLY A 237 -5.21 -22.48 -14.80
C GLY A 237 -6.50 -22.47 -13.96
N GLY A 238 -6.42 -22.25 -12.65
CA GLY A 238 -7.57 -22.07 -11.77
C GLY A 238 -8.32 -20.77 -12.06
N SER A 239 -9.63 -20.86 -12.29
CA SER A 239 -10.52 -19.70 -12.32
C SER A 239 -10.94 -19.29 -10.91
N ILE A 240 -11.06 -17.99 -10.68
CA ILE A 240 -11.58 -17.43 -9.43
C ILE A 240 -13.08 -17.76 -9.34
N GLN A 241 -13.45 -18.48 -8.30
CA GLN A 241 -14.78 -19.02 -8.03
C GLN A 241 -15.30 -18.67 -6.64
N TYR A 242 -14.41 -18.25 -5.74
CA TYR A 242 -14.75 -17.99 -4.35
C TYR A 242 -14.22 -16.64 -3.86
N VAL A 243 -14.90 -16.09 -2.86
CA VAL A 243 -14.37 -15.03 -2.00
C VAL A 243 -14.28 -15.60 -0.60
N VAL A 244 -13.10 -15.52 0.03
CA VAL A 244 -12.89 -15.98 1.40
C VAL A 244 -12.75 -14.76 2.31
N ILE A 245 -13.66 -14.66 3.28
CA ILE A 245 -13.68 -13.61 4.30
C ILE A 245 -12.88 -14.10 5.50
N HIS A 246 -11.92 -13.27 5.91
CA HIS A 246 -11.02 -13.53 7.02
C HIS A 246 -11.08 -12.43 8.07
N THR A 247 -10.60 -12.75 9.27
CA THR A 247 -10.28 -11.75 10.30
C THR A 247 -8.79 -11.80 10.62
N MET A 248 -8.15 -10.63 10.62
CA MET A 248 -6.69 -10.48 10.76
C MET A 248 -6.12 -10.99 12.07
N GLN A 249 -6.94 -11.09 13.13
CA GLN A 249 -6.50 -11.24 14.52
C GLN A 249 -5.47 -10.17 14.91
N GLY A 250 -5.67 -8.94 14.42
CA GLY A 250 -4.71 -7.86 14.54
C GLY A 250 -5.11 -6.59 13.79
N SER A 251 -4.16 -5.65 13.72
CA SER A 251 -4.35 -4.33 13.12
C SER A 251 -4.12 -4.30 11.61
N TYR A 252 -4.77 -3.36 10.93
CA TYR A 252 -4.64 -3.12 9.49
C TYR A 252 -3.19 -2.85 9.05
N ALA A 253 -2.46 -2.02 9.80
CA ALA A 253 -1.07 -1.70 9.52
C ALA A 253 -0.15 -2.90 9.82
N GLY A 254 -0.44 -3.64 10.89
CA GLY A 254 0.27 -4.86 11.27
C GLY A 254 0.19 -5.93 10.20
N SER A 255 -1.01 -6.29 9.74
CA SER A 255 -1.22 -7.32 8.71
C SER A 255 -0.61 -6.92 7.37
N THR A 256 -0.69 -5.64 7.00
CA THR A 256 -0.01 -5.13 5.80
C THR A 256 1.51 -5.28 5.92
N SER A 257 2.09 -4.90 7.06
CA SER A 257 3.53 -5.11 7.29
C SER A 257 3.91 -6.59 7.36
N TRP A 258 3.02 -7.46 7.86
CA TRP A 258 3.25 -8.90 7.94
C TRP A 258 3.34 -9.52 6.55
N PHE A 259 2.40 -9.22 5.66
CA PHE A 259 2.43 -9.75 4.29
C PHE A 259 3.60 -9.19 3.46
N GLN A 260 4.23 -8.09 3.87
CA GLN A 260 5.48 -7.58 3.28
C GLN A 260 6.75 -8.25 3.83
N ASN A 261 6.66 -8.99 4.94
CA ASN A 261 7.78 -9.73 5.50
C ASN A 261 8.02 -11.02 4.68
N PRO A 262 9.16 -11.20 3.99
CA PRO A 262 9.42 -12.39 3.17
C PRO A 262 9.47 -13.72 3.94
N ALA A 263 9.56 -13.67 5.28
CA ALA A 263 9.51 -14.85 6.13
C ALA A 263 8.10 -15.18 6.65
N ALA A 264 7.06 -14.46 6.21
CA ALA A 264 5.71 -14.63 6.74
C ALA A 264 5.05 -15.95 6.30
N GLY A 265 5.32 -16.41 5.08
CA GLY A 265 4.70 -17.63 4.55
C GLY A 265 3.18 -17.51 4.33
N ALA A 266 2.63 -16.30 4.36
CA ALA A 266 1.20 -16.03 4.20
C ALA A 266 0.95 -14.67 3.52
N SER A 267 -0.16 -14.56 2.80
CA SER A 267 -0.64 -13.31 2.20
C SER A 267 -2.13 -13.37 1.89
N ALA A 268 -2.79 -12.22 1.85
CA ALA A 268 -4.14 -12.06 1.31
C ALA A 268 -4.16 -11.12 0.11
N HIS A 269 -5.27 -11.10 -0.64
CA HIS A 269 -5.41 -10.16 -1.75
C HIS A 269 -5.76 -8.77 -1.25
N TYR A 270 -6.60 -8.67 -0.22
CA TYR A 270 -7.04 -7.39 0.34
C TYR A 270 -7.05 -7.37 1.87
N ASN A 271 -6.74 -6.21 2.43
CA ASN A 271 -6.89 -5.85 3.83
C ASN A 271 -7.92 -4.71 3.95
N ILE A 272 -8.81 -4.77 4.95
CA ILE A 272 -9.83 -3.75 5.21
C ILE A 272 -9.73 -3.23 6.65
N ARG A 273 -9.65 -1.90 6.79
CA ARG A 273 -9.59 -1.23 8.08
C ARG A 273 -10.97 -1.10 8.73
N SER A 274 -11.07 -1.40 10.02
CA SER A 274 -12.32 -1.42 10.78
C SER A 274 -12.91 -0.03 10.97
N SER A 275 -12.08 1.00 11.19
CA SER A 275 -12.54 2.33 11.62
C SER A 275 -13.28 3.12 10.52
N ASP A 276 -12.90 2.94 9.26
CA ASP A 276 -13.39 3.72 8.12
C ASP A 276 -13.63 2.91 6.84
N GLY A 277 -13.23 1.64 6.80
CA GLY A 277 -13.37 0.79 5.62
C GLY A 277 -12.31 1.02 4.55
N GLU A 278 -11.16 1.63 4.86
CA GLU A 278 -10.06 1.74 3.90
C GLU A 278 -9.58 0.35 3.44
N ILE A 279 -9.38 0.20 2.13
CA ILE A 279 -8.99 -1.07 1.51
C ILE A 279 -7.58 -0.95 0.94
N THR A 280 -6.72 -1.91 1.26
CA THR A 280 -5.41 -2.09 0.61
C THR A 280 -5.41 -3.44 -0.12
N GLN A 281 -5.09 -3.44 -1.41
CA GLN A 281 -4.77 -4.64 -2.17
C GLN A 281 -3.27 -4.94 -2.07
N MET A 282 -2.94 -6.21 -1.82
CA MET A 282 -1.57 -6.68 -1.63
C MET A 282 -1.11 -7.73 -2.63
N VAL A 283 -2.05 -8.52 -3.18
CA VAL A 283 -1.77 -9.51 -4.23
C VAL A 283 -2.74 -9.29 -5.38
N ALA A 284 -2.21 -9.25 -6.60
CA ALA A 284 -3.00 -9.09 -7.81
C ALA A 284 -3.92 -10.30 -8.00
N HIS A 285 -5.13 -10.11 -8.54
CA HIS A 285 -6.07 -11.21 -8.75
C HIS A 285 -5.49 -12.33 -9.64
N GLY A 286 -4.60 -11.97 -10.57
CA GLY A 286 -3.93 -12.91 -11.47
C GLY A 286 -2.97 -13.86 -10.76
N ASP A 287 -2.59 -13.57 -9.53
CA ASP A 287 -1.68 -14.37 -8.70
C ASP A 287 -2.45 -15.10 -7.59
N THR A 288 -1.78 -16.08 -6.97
CA THR A 288 -2.33 -16.92 -5.90
C THR A 288 -1.76 -16.47 -4.56
N ALA A 289 -2.53 -15.71 -3.80
CA ALA A 289 -2.21 -15.41 -2.40
C ALA A 289 -2.32 -16.66 -1.51
N TRP A 290 -1.57 -16.69 -0.41
CA TRP A 290 -1.50 -17.83 0.52
C TRP A 290 -2.29 -17.51 1.80
N HIS A 291 -3.62 -17.64 1.75
CA HIS A 291 -4.52 -17.22 2.85
C HIS A 291 -5.40 -18.34 3.40
N ALA A 292 -5.68 -19.41 2.65
CA ALA A 292 -6.73 -20.36 3.02
C ALA A 292 -6.22 -21.61 3.73
N GLY A 293 -4.90 -21.84 3.81
CA GLY A 293 -4.35 -23.13 4.28
C GLY A 293 -4.79 -24.33 3.41
N ASN A 294 -5.27 -24.08 2.19
CA ASN A 294 -5.71 -25.08 1.23
C ASN A 294 -5.35 -24.60 -0.19
N TRP A 295 -4.43 -25.32 -0.84
CA TRP A 295 -3.88 -24.91 -2.14
C TRP A 295 -4.92 -24.82 -3.26
N ASN A 296 -5.92 -25.70 -3.27
CA ASN A 296 -6.98 -25.67 -4.27
C ASN A 296 -7.88 -24.43 -4.09
N ILE A 297 -8.16 -24.05 -2.84
CA ILE A 297 -8.93 -22.84 -2.53
C ILE A 297 -8.12 -21.58 -2.83
N ASN A 298 -6.84 -21.52 -2.45
CA ASN A 298 -5.96 -20.38 -2.78
C ASN A 298 -5.99 -20.09 -4.31
N GLN A 299 -5.79 -21.12 -5.14
CA GLN A 299 -5.80 -20.99 -6.61
C GLN A 299 -7.15 -20.63 -7.22
N ARG A 300 -8.25 -20.69 -6.45
CA ARG A 300 -9.62 -20.44 -6.94
C ARG A 300 -10.34 -19.32 -6.18
N SER A 301 -9.68 -18.61 -5.29
CA SER A 301 -10.35 -17.62 -4.45
C SER A 301 -9.60 -16.30 -4.29
N ILE A 302 -10.35 -15.27 -3.92
CA ILE A 302 -9.83 -13.99 -3.43
C ILE A 302 -10.05 -13.93 -1.92
N GLY A 303 -8.96 -13.92 -1.15
CA GLY A 303 -8.96 -13.70 0.30
C GLY A 303 -9.02 -12.21 0.68
N ILE A 304 -9.95 -11.86 1.58
CA ILE A 304 -10.14 -10.51 2.13
C ILE A 304 -10.03 -10.55 3.66
N GLU A 305 -9.03 -9.88 4.19
CA GLU A 305 -8.75 -9.73 5.61
C GLU A 305 -9.47 -8.52 6.22
N HIS A 306 -10.11 -8.72 7.36
CA HIS A 306 -10.83 -7.68 8.10
C HIS A 306 -10.12 -7.40 9.42
N GLU A 307 -9.78 -6.13 9.66
CA GLU A 307 -9.12 -5.71 10.89
C GLU A 307 -9.97 -6.03 12.12
N GLY A 308 -9.31 -6.62 13.13
CA GLY A 308 -9.88 -6.86 14.45
C GLY A 308 -9.72 -8.30 14.94
N TYR A 309 -10.57 -8.66 15.91
CA TYR A 309 -10.46 -9.91 16.65
C TYR A 309 -11.79 -10.64 16.71
N VAL A 310 -11.76 -11.96 16.46
CA VAL A 310 -12.98 -12.81 16.44
C VAL A 310 -13.69 -12.90 17.79
N ALA A 311 -12.97 -12.64 18.89
CA ALA A 311 -13.50 -12.66 20.25
C ALA A 311 -14.35 -11.42 20.59
N ASP A 312 -14.26 -10.33 19.82
CA ASP A 312 -15.03 -9.11 20.06
C ASP A 312 -15.64 -8.54 18.75
N PRO A 313 -16.50 -9.32 18.08
CA PRO A 313 -17.04 -8.95 16.77
C PRO A 313 -17.85 -7.65 16.81
N GLY A 314 -18.53 -7.36 17.93
CA GLY A 314 -19.33 -6.14 18.10
C GLY A 314 -18.51 -4.84 18.11
N ARG A 315 -17.24 -4.89 18.52
CA ARG A 315 -16.34 -3.72 18.50
C ARG A 315 -15.63 -3.56 17.16
N TRP A 316 -15.29 -4.66 16.51
CA TRP A 316 -14.41 -4.64 15.35
C TRP A 316 -15.15 -4.64 14.02
N TYR A 317 -16.25 -5.37 13.91
CA TYR A 317 -17.00 -5.49 12.65
C TYR A 317 -17.97 -4.33 12.48
N THR A 318 -17.41 -3.16 12.17
CA THR A 318 -18.19 -1.93 11.99
C THR A 318 -18.98 -1.94 10.68
N GLU A 319 -20.05 -1.16 10.64
CA GLU A 319 -20.84 -0.97 9.42
C GLU A 319 -20.01 -0.44 8.25
N ARG A 320 -19.03 0.45 8.52
CA ARG A 320 -18.16 0.99 7.47
C ARG A 320 -17.32 -0.10 6.82
N MET A 321 -16.79 -1.02 7.63
CA MET A 321 -16.06 -2.18 7.13
C MET A 321 -16.96 -3.16 6.38
N TYR A 322 -18.15 -3.48 6.91
CA TYR A 322 -19.12 -4.32 6.21
C TYR A 322 -19.49 -3.74 4.83
N VAL A 323 -19.77 -2.44 4.75
CA VAL A 323 -20.12 -1.75 3.50
C VAL A 323 -18.95 -1.73 2.52
N ALA A 324 -17.74 -1.43 2.98
CA ALA A 324 -16.54 -1.42 2.14
C ALA A 324 -16.23 -2.81 1.57
N SER A 325 -16.25 -3.82 2.44
CA SER A 325 -16.06 -5.22 2.09
C SER A 325 -17.14 -5.72 1.12
N ALA A 326 -18.40 -5.39 1.35
CA ALA A 326 -19.50 -5.82 0.50
C ALA A 326 -19.40 -5.24 -0.92
N ARG A 327 -18.95 -3.98 -1.06
CA ARG A 327 -18.69 -3.35 -2.36
C ARG A 327 -17.54 -4.02 -3.10
N LEU A 328 -16.46 -4.34 -2.41
CA LEU A 328 -15.34 -5.08 -2.97
C LEU A 328 -15.78 -6.48 -3.43
N THR A 329 -16.43 -7.24 -2.56
CA THR A 329 -16.95 -8.58 -2.88
C THR A 329 -17.93 -8.53 -4.05
N ARG A 330 -18.82 -7.54 -4.11
CA ARG A 330 -19.71 -7.36 -5.26
C ARG A 330 -18.92 -7.14 -6.56
N ALA A 331 -17.92 -6.26 -6.55
CA ALA A 331 -17.08 -6.02 -7.72
C ALA A 331 -16.31 -7.28 -8.18
N ILE A 332 -15.85 -8.11 -7.24
CA ILE A 332 -15.22 -9.41 -7.52
C ILE A 332 -16.25 -10.37 -8.14
N CYS A 333 -17.44 -10.49 -7.55
CA CYS A 333 -18.51 -11.33 -8.05
C CYS A 333 -18.93 -10.95 -9.47
N ASP A 334 -19.15 -9.66 -9.73
CA ASP A 334 -19.52 -9.15 -11.04
C ASP A 334 -18.43 -9.42 -12.09
N ARG A 335 -17.15 -9.27 -11.71
CA ARG A 335 -16.01 -9.48 -12.62
C ARG A 335 -15.84 -10.94 -13.04
N TYR A 336 -16.01 -11.88 -12.10
CA TYR A 336 -15.73 -13.30 -12.34
C TYR A 336 -16.98 -14.16 -12.49
N GLY A 337 -18.18 -13.57 -12.43
CA GLY A 337 -19.44 -14.30 -12.52
C GLY A 337 -19.71 -15.22 -11.33
N ILE A 338 -19.24 -14.84 -10.14
CA ILE A 338 -19.39 -15.64 -8.91
C ILE A 338 -20.81 -15.42 -8.34
N PRO A 339 -21.60 -16.48 -8.10
CA PRO A 339 -22.91 -16.35 -7.46
C PRO A 339 -22.81 -15.71 -6.07
N ILE A 340 -23.74 -14.79 -5.76
CA ILE A 340 -23.80 -14.10 -4.46
C ILE A 340 -24.58 -14.96 -3.45
N ASP A 341 -23.91 -16.01 -2.98
CA ASP A 341 -24.43 -16.97 -2.01
C ASP A 341 -23.36 -17.46 -1.03
N ARG A 342 -23.76 -18.30 -0.06
CA ARG A 342 -22.87 -18.87 0.96
C ARG A 342 -22.07 -20.08 0.49
N ALA A 343 -22.30 -20.56 -0.73
CA ALA A 343 -21.49 -21.62 -1.33
C ALA A 343 -20.22 -21.04 -1.97
N HIS A 344 -20.24 -19.77 -2.39
CA HIS A 344 -19.12 -19.13 -3.09
C HIS A 344 -18.47 -17.99 -2.30
N ILE A 345 -19.25 -17.27 -1.47
CA ILE A 345 -18.71 -16.32 -0.51
C ILE A 345 -18.67 -17.07 0.83
N ILE A 346 -17.48 -17.42 1.30
CA ILE A 346 -17.25 -18.30 2.46
C ILE A 346 -16.36 -17.62 3.51
N GLY A 347 -16.44 -18.08 4.76
CA GLY A 347 -15.45 -17.73 5.79
C GLY A 347 -14.30 -18.73 5.79
N HIS A 348 -13.15 -18.37 6.39
CA HIS A 348 -12.01 -19.28 6.51
C HIS A 348 -12.39 -20.57 7.24
N TYR A 349 -13.24 -20.48 8.27
CA TYR A 349 -13.79 -21.64 8.99
C TYR A 349 -14.54 -22.66 8.12
N GLN A 350 -14.92 -22.32 6.88
CA GLN A 350 -15.59 -23.22 5.94
C GLN A 350 -14.62 -23.83 4.91
N VAL A 351 -13.35 -23.43 4.93
CA VAL A 351 -12.33 -23.97 4.03
C VAL A 351 -12.01 -25.39 4.47
N PRO A 352 -12.12 -26.39 3.59
CA PRO A 352 -11.74 -27.76 3.93
C PRO A 352 -10.26 -27.88 4.29
N ARG A 353 -9.95 -28.71 5.29
CA ARG A 353 -8.57 -29.09 5.61
C ARG A 353 -7.91 -29.72 4.39
N SER A 354 -6.66 -29.35 4.12
CA SER A 354 -5.90 -29.89 3.00
C SER A 354 -5.84 -31.43 3.09
N GLY A 355 -6.14 -32.12 1.99
CA GLY A 355 -6.03 -33.59 1.90
C GLY A 355 -7.15 -34.42 2.56
N SER A 356 -8.13 -33.82 3.25
CA SER A 356 -9.14 -34.59 3.99
C SER A 356 -10.23 -35.22 3.13
N GLY A 357 -10.51 -34.67 1.94
CA GLY A 357 -11.59 -35.13 1.03
C GLY A 357 -13.01 -35.07 1.63
N ALA A 358 -13.15 -34.72 2.91
CA ALA A 358 -14.39 -34.70 3.65
C ALA A 358 -15.11 -33.36 3.44
N PRO A 359 -16.43 -33.37 3.19
CA PRO A 359 -17.19 -32.13 3.10
C PRO A 359 -17.18 -31.40 4.44
N CYS A 360 -16.97 -30.08 4.38
CA CYS A 360 -16.98 -29.26 5.57
C CYS A 360 -18.34 -29.26 6.25
N SER A 361 -18.37 -29.59 7.55
CA SER A 361 -19.53 -29.34 8.41
C SER A 361 -19.12 -28.31 9.46
N THR A 362 -20.05 -27.44 9.86
CA THR A 362 -19.82 -26.31 10.80
C THR A 362 -19.43 -26.74 12.22
N SER A 363 -19.19 -28.04 12.46
CA SER A 363 -18.80 -28.64 13.74
C SER A 363 -17.60 -29.60 13.60
N ALA A 364 -16.99 -29.71 12.41
CA ALA A 364 -15.96 -30.72 12.17
C ALA A 364 -14.54 -30.15 12.33
N THR A 365 -13.68 -30.94 12.97
CA THR A 365 -12.21 -30.82 13.02
C THR A 365 -11.51 -30.85 11.64
N ASN A 366 -12.28 -30.91 10.56
CA ASN A 366 -11.81 -31.03 9.17
C ASN A 366 -11.96 -29.73 8.35
N CYS A 367 -12.22 -28.59 9.01
CA CYS A 367 -12.40 -27.28 8.38
C CYS A 367 -11.46 -26.22 8.99
N GLY A 368 -11.41 -25.04 8.38
CA GLY A 368 -10.49 -23.97 8.76
C GLY A 368 -9.13 -24.06 8.06
N GLY A 369 -9.05 -24.77 6.92
CA GLY A 369 -7.77 -25.00 6.24
C GLY A 369 -6.81 -25.88 7.05
N ALA A 370 -5.50 -25.74 6.82
CA ALA A 370 -4.47 -26.49 7.54
C ALA A 370 -4.45 -26.17 9.04
N GLY A 371 -4.60 -24.89 9.40
CA GLY A 371 -4.55 -24.41 10.79
C GLY A 371 -5.83 -24.58 11.62
N GLY A 372 -6.94 -25.07 11.05
CA GLY A 372 -8.19 -25.23 11.82
C GLY A 372 -8.86 -23.89 12.20
N HIS A 373 -8.66 -22.87 11.36
CA HIS A 373 -9.15 -21.50 11.55
C HIS A 373 -10.67 -21.41 11.79
N THR A 374 -11.06 -20.43 12.61
CA THR A 374 -12.46 -20.22 13.02
C THR A 374 -13.04 -18.87 12.58
N ASP A 375 -12.23 -18.01 11.98
CA ASP A 375 -12.60 -16.69 11.51
C ASP A 375 -13.48 -16.74 10.23
N PRO A 376 -14.31 -15.69 9.97
CA PRO A 376 -14.39 -14.40 10.64
C PRO A 376 -15.26 -14.39 11.92
N GLY A 377 -15.53 -15.54 12.54
CA GLY A 377 -16.07 -15.54 13.90
C GLY A 377 -16.56 -16.90 14.32
N ASN A 378 -15.79 -17.60 15.18
CA ASN A 378 -16.05 -18.91 15.79
C ASN A 378 -17.20 -19.74 15.17
N GLY A 379 -16.97 -20.32 13.98
CA GLY A 379 -17.97 -21.16 13.29
C GLY A 379 -19.10 -20.39 12.56
N GLY A 380 -18.92 -19.09 12.36
CA GLY A 380 -19.85 -18.15 11.72
C GLY A 380 -20.66 -17.25 12.67
N ALA A 381 -20.55 -17.40 13.99
CA ALA A 381 -21.36 -16.66 14.97
C ALA A 381 -20.96 -15.19 15.15
N GLY A 382 -19.71 -14.82 14.90
CA GLY A 382 -19.23 -13.44 15.05
C GLY A 382 -19.52 -12.53 13.84
N TRP A 383 -19.73 -13.10 12.66
CA TRP A 383 -19.93 -12.35 11.42
C TRP A 383 -21.39 -12.40 10.98
N ASN A 384 -22.02 -11.23 10.77
CA ASN A 384 -23.41 -11.15 10.35
C ASN A 384 -23.54 -11.41 8.84
N TRP A 385 -23.55 -12.69 8.46
CA TRP A 385 -23.60 -13.15 7.08
C TRP A 385 -24.85 -12.67 6.32
N SER A 386 -26.01 -12.60 6.99
CA SER A 386 -27.25 -12.15 6.36
C SER A 386 -27.13 -10.68 5.96
N HIS A 387 -26.72 -9.82 6.91
CA HIS A 387 -26.47 -8.40 6.65
C HIS A 387 -25.42 -8.20 5.56
N TYR A 388 -24.30 -8.92 5.65
CA TYR A 388 -23.24 -8.82 4.66
C TYR A 388 -23.72 -9.17 3.24
N LEU A 389 -24.46 -10.27 3.07
CA LEU A 389 -24.98 -10.65 1.76
C LEU A 389 -26.06 -9.70 1.25
N ASP A 390 -26.87 -9.12 2.13
CA ASP A 390 -27.83 -8.09 1.74
C ASP A 390 -27.12 -6.84 1.21
N LEU A 391 -26.01 -6.42 1.85
CA LEU A 391 -25.16 -5.35 1.34
C LEU A 391 -24.53 -5.70 -0.01
N VAL A 392 -24.02 -6.92 -0.20
CA VAL A 392 -23.42 -7.36 -1.47
C VAL A 392 -24.45 -7.36 -2.61
N ARG A 393 -25.69 -7.76 -2.33
CA ARG A 393 -26.81 -7.74 -3.30
C ARG A 393 -27.30 -6.33 -3.62
N GLY A 394 -27.04 -5.35 -2.75
CA GLY A 394 -27.54 -3.99 -2.87
C GLY A 394 -28.91 -3.77 -2.20
N GLY A 395 -29.28 -4.61 -1.22
CA GLY A 395 -30.54 -4.56 -0.48
C GLY A 395 -30.65 -3.45 0.57
N GLY A 396 -29.55 -2.76 0.88
CA GLY A 396 -29.57 -1.46 1.56
C GLY A 396 -29.66 -0.35 0.54
N SER A 397 -30.43 0.72 0.80
CA SER A 397 -30.46 1.93 -0.02
C SER A 397 -29.08 2.62 -0.02
N VAL A 398 -28.18 2.07 -0.81
CA VAL A 398 -26.94 2.69 -1.23
C VAL A 398 -27.19 2.94 -2.70
N THR A 399 -27.61 4.17 -3.02
CA THR A 399 -27.39 4.71 -4.36
C THR A 399 -25.96 4.30 -4.73
N PRO A 400 -25.74 3.58 -5.86
CA PRO A 400 -24.38 3.29 -6.26
C PRO A 400 -23.65 4.64 -6.25
N PRO A 401 -22.46 4.75 -5.62
CA PRO A 401 -21.65 5.92 -5.90
C PRO A 401 -21.58 6.01 -7.43
N PRO A 402 -21.72 7.21 -8.03
CA PRO A 402 -21.46 7.35 -9.45
C PRO A 402 -20.15 6.61 -9.72
N PRO A 403 -20.04 5.89 -10.86
CA PRO A 403 -18.82 5.16 -11.18
C PRO A 403 -17.63 6.06 -10.84
N PRO A 404 -16.59 5.55 -10.15
CA PRO A 404 -15.44 6.38 -9.83
C PRO A 404 -15.06 7.09 -11.13
N PRO A 405 -14.85 8.42 -11.11
CA PRO A 405 -14.39 9.09 -12.31
C PRO A 405 -13.20 8.26 -12.81
N PRO A 406 -13.19 7.86 -14.09
CA PRO A 406 -12.16 6.96 -14.61
C PRO A 406 -10.82 7.46 -14.10
N ALA A 407 -10.03 6.55 -13.51
CA ALA A 407 -8.75 6.87 -12.89
C ALA A 407 -8.07 7.90 -13.78
N THR A 408 -7.80 9.08 -13.22
CA THR A 408 -7.43 10.26 -14.00
C THR A 408 -6.31 9.85 -14.95
N PRO A 409 -6.55 9.74 -16.27
CA PRO A 409 -5.61 9.06 -17.15
C PRO A 409 -4.24 9.72 -17.07
N ALA A 410 -3.16 8.95 -17.24
CA ALA A 410 -1.80 9.51 -17.29
C ALA A 410 -1.73 10.73 -18.22
N TYR A 411 -2.40 10.63 -19.36
CA TYR A 411 -2.60 11.74 -20.28
C TYR A 411 -4.09 12.03 -20.42
N ALA A 412 -4.53 13.15 -19.85
CA ALA A 412 -5.86 13.68 -20.03
C ALA A 412 -5.78 15.20 -20.17
N ALA A 413 -6.66 15.76 -20.98
CA ALA A 413 -6.68 17.17 -21.29
C ALA A 413 -8.11 17.71 -21.29
N THR A 414 -8.25 19.00 -21.05
CA THR A 414 -9.50 19.72 -21.32
C THR A 414 -9.16 20.98 -22.11
N PHE A 415 -9.91 21.23 -23.18
CA PHE A 415 -9.71 22.42 -24.01
C PHE A 415 -9.90 23.69 -23.19
N VAL A 416 -8.98 24.65 -23.33
CA VAL A 416 -9.01 25.93 -22.62
C VAL A 416 -9.31 27.07 -23.60
N GLY A 417 -8.62 27.09 -24.74
CA GLY A 417 -8.76 28.17 -25.71
C GLY A 417 -7.95 27.94 -26.97
N ALA A 418 -8.18 28.79 -27.95
CA ALA A 418 -7.49 28.76 -29.23
C ALA A 418 -7.28 30.17 -29.77
N SER A 419 -6.28 30.31 -30.62
CA SER A 419 -6.18 31.38 -31.60
C SER A 419 -6.01 30.74 -32.97
N CYS A 420 -7.05 30.85 -33.79
CA CYS A 420 -7.03 30.48 -35.20
C CYS A 420 -7.63 31.66 -35.99
N PRO A 421 -6.96 32.15 -37.06
CA PRO A 421 -7.48 33.25 -37.86
C PRO A 421 -8.76 32.84 -38.58
N THR A 422 -9.80 33.67 -38.58
CA THR A 422 -11.06 33.38 -39.28
C THR A 422 -10.99 33.66 -40.78
N ALA A 423 -9.99 34.41 -41.23
CA ALA A 423 -9.73 34.71 -42.63
C ALA A 423 -8.23 34.84 -42.92
N ALA A 424 -7.82 34.46 -44.11
CA ALA A 424 -6.46 34.60 -44.61
C ALA A 424 -6.43 34.70 -46.14
N THR A 425 -5.28 35.06 -46.71
CA THR A 425 -5.03 35.09 -48.15
C THR A 425 -4.14 33.92 -48.55
N SER A 426 -4.31 33.38 -49.76
CA SER A 426 -3.44 32.33 -50.30
C SER A 426 -1.94 32.61 -50.07
N GLY A 427 -1.23 31.65 -49.48
CA GLY A 427 0.20 31.75 -49.17
C GLY A 427 0.53 32.46 -47.86
N ASP A 428 -0.44 32.99 -47.11
CA ASP A 428 -0.18 33.51 -45.76
C ASP A 428 0.31 32.38 -44.82
N ARG A 429 1.12 32.75 -43.84
CA ARG A 429 1.67 31.84 -42.81
C ARG A 429 1.42 32.33 -41.38
N PRO A 430 0.15 32.48 -40.95
CA PRO A 430 -0.16 32.97 -39.61
C PRO A 430 0.20 31.92 -38.54
N VAL A 431 0.57 32.40 -37.35
CA VAL A 431 0.73 31.55 -36.17
C VAL A 431 -0.64 31.28 -35.56
N ALA A 432 -0.93 30.01 -35.31
CA ALA A 432 -2.07 29.55 -34.54
C ALA A 432 -1.59 28.89 -33.24
N TRP A 433 -2.47 28.85 -32.25
CA TRP A 433 -2.21 28.08 -31.04
C TRP A 433 -3.48 27.47 -30.48
N PHE A 434 -3.31 26.33 -29.80
CA PHE A 434 -4.33 25.71 -28.97
C PHE A 434 -3.82 25.51 -27.55
N GLU A 435 -4.68 25.74 -26.57
CA GLU A 435 -4.40 25.54 -25.17
C GLU A 435 -5.31 24.48 -24.58
N PHE A 436 -4.69 23.59 -23.82
CA PHE A 436 -5.35 22.54 -23.07
C PHE A 436 -4.84 22.54 -21.63
N ARG A 437 -5.75 22.37 -20.67
CA ARG A 437 -5.39 22.11 -19.28
C ARG A 437 -5.02 20.64 -19.15
N ASN A 438 -3.86 20.36 -18.57
CA ASN A 438 -3.48 19.02 -18.19
C ASN A 438 -4.37 18.57 -17.03
N THR A 439 -5.33 17.72 -17.34
CA THR A 439 -6.21 17.10 -16.35
C THR A 439 -5.76 15.69 -16.04
N GLY A 440 -4.65 15.21 -16.62
CA GLY A 440 -4.04 13.91 -16.37
C GLY A 440 -3.03 13.92 -15.22
N THR A 441 -2.44 12.76 -14.94
CA THR A 441 -1.46 12.60 -13.86
C THR A 441 0.00 12.71 -14.31
N ALA A 442 0.29 12.56 -15.61
CA ALA A 442 1.65 12.71 -16.15
C ALA A 442 1.95 14.14 -16.59
N THR A 443 3.20 14.57 -16.43
CA THR A 443 3.69 15.83 -16.99
C THR A 443 3.88 15.68 -18.49
N TRP A 444 3.28 16.57 -19.29
CA TRP A 444 3.49 16.59 -20.74
C TRP A 444 4.88 17.12 -21.06
N ALA A 445 5.57 16.52 -22.03
CA ALA A 445 6.92 16.93 -22.41
C ALA A 445 6.94 17.38 -23.88
N ALA A 446 7.65 18.47 -24.19
CA ALA A 446 7.71 19.06 -25.53
C ALA A 446 8.14 18.07 -26.63
N GLY A 447 8.99 17.10 -26.28
CA GLY A 447 9.50 16.09 -27.22
C GLY A 447 8.52 14.96 -27.56
N SER A 448 7.55 14.67 -26.70
CA SER A 448 6.72 13.44 -26.79
C SER A 448 5.22 13.68 -26.70
N THR A 449 4.79 14.83 -26.18
CA THR A 449 3.40 15.27 -26.21
C THR A 449 3.20 16.24 -27.36
N ARG A 450 2.37 15.87 -28.35
CA ARG A 450 2.16 16.58 -29.60
C ARG A 450 0.71 17.02 -29.78
N LEU A 451 0.51 17.97 -30.68
CA LEU A 451 -0.77 18.23 -31.32
C LEU A 451 -0.81 17.42 -32.62
N GLY A 452 -1.93 16.78 -32.92
CA GLY A 452 -2.12 16.05 -34.17
C GLY A 452 -3.48 16.33 -34.81
N THR A 453 -3.58 16.07 -36.12
CA THR A 453 -4.81 16.20 -36.90
C THR A 453 -5.82 15.10 -36.55
N THR A 454 -7.10 15.45 -36.52
CA THR A 454 -8.21 14.57 -36.12
C THR A 454 -9.42 14.73 -37.02
N GLY A 455 -10.38 13.79 -36.96
CA GLY A 455 -11.59 13.78 -37.77
C GLY A 455 -11.38 13.50 -39.26
N PRO A 456 -10.68 12.40 -39.66
CA PRO A 456 -10.20 11.26 -38.86
C PRO A 456 -8.78 11.48 -38.29
N ARG A 457 -8.38 10.70 -37.28
CA ARG A 457 -7.03 10.80 -36.70
C ARG A 457 -5.95 10.52 -37.74
N ASP A 458 -4.83 11.24 -37.61
CA ASP A 458 -3.61 11.04 -38.40
C ASP A 458 -3.71 11.37 -39.90
N HIS A 459 -4.75 12.06 -40.35
CA HIS A 459 -4.85 12.48 -41.74
C HIS A 459 -3.86 13.62 -42.07
N ASN A 460 -3.50 13.77 -43.34
CA ASN A 460 -2.63 14.86 -43.78
C ASN A 460 -3.35 16.21 -43.65
N GLY A 461 -2.81 17.12 -42.85
CA GLY A 461 -3.48 18.38 -42.54
C GLY A 461 -3.59 19.32 -43.74
N VAL A 462 -4.74 19.97 -43.88
CA VAL A 462 -5.00 20.91 -44.99
C VAL A 462 -4.17 22.19 -44.90
N PHE A 463 -3.70 22.52 -43.69
CA PHE A 463 -2.82 23.66 -43.40
C PHE A 463 -1.36 23.24 -43.18
N PHE A 464 -0.97 22.06 -43.66
CA PHE A 464 0.39 21.55 -43.48
C PHE A 464 1.43 22.51 -44.04
N ASP A 465 2.38 22.90 -43.20
CA ASP A 465 3.58 23.66 -43.57
C ASP A 465 4.81 22.78 -43.36
N MET A 466 5.51 22.46 -44.45
CA MET A 466 6.65 21.52 -44.42
C MET A 466 7.83 22.03 -43.59
N GLU A 467 8.00 23.34 -43.45
CA GLU A 467 9.13 23.92 -42.73
C GLU A 467 8.89 23.93 -41.21
N ASN A 468 7.63 24.02 -40.78
CA ASN A 468 7.28 24.32 -39.39
C ASN A 468 6.51 23.20 -38.68
N TRP A 469 5.95 22.24 -39.40
CA TRP A 469 5.26 21.09 -38.80
C TRP A 469 6.24 19.94 -38.54
N VAL A 470 6.04 19.23 -37.43
CA VAL A 470 6.80 18.01 -37.09
C VAL A 470 6.58 16.92 -38.14
N ALA A 471 5.35 16.77 -38.62
CA ALA A 471 4.95 15.90 -39.72
C ALA A 471 3.64 16.38 -40.35
N ARG A 472 3.22 15.79 -41.48
CA ARG A 472 1.95 16.17 -42.17
C ARG A 472 0.70 16.10 -41.30
N ASN A 473 0.73 15.28 -40.26
CA ASN A 473 -0.34 15.07 -39.29
C ASN A 473 0.04 15.52 -37.87
N ARG A 474 1.18 16.23 -37.71
CA ARG A 474 1.72 16.68 -36.41
C ARG A 474 2.20 18.14 -36.51
N PRO A 475 1.34 19.12 -36.21
CA PRO A 475 1.74 20.52 -36.24
C PRO A 475 2.89 20.89 -35.30
N SER A 476 2.84 20.48 -34.02
CA SER A 476 3.84 20.89 -33.04
C SER A 476 3.83 20.02 -31.78
N GLY A 477 4.86 20.16 -30.95
CA GLY A 477 4.86 19.71 -29.56
C GLY A 477 4.21 20.71 -28.62
N VAL A 478 3.99 20.32 -27.36
CA VAL A 478 3.67 21.31 -26.33
C VAL A 478 4.86 22.26 -26.15
N ASP A 479 4.62 23.56 -26.07
CA ASP A 479 5.68 24.59 -26.07
C ASP A 479 6.63 24.43 -24.87
N ARG A 480 6.15 23.88 -23.75
CA ARG A 480 6.92 23.61 -22.53
C ARG A 480 6.36 22.43 -21.74
N ALA A 481 7.19 21.89 -20.84
CA ALA A 481 6.73 20.87 -19.90
C ALA A 481 5.51 21.37 -19.12
N THR A 482 4.43 20.58 -19.11
CA THR A 482 3.14 20.97 -18.53
C THR A 482 2.74 19.98 -17.45
N ALA A 483 2.94 20.37 -16.20
CA ALA A 483 2.58 19.56 -15.03
C ALA A 483 1.06 19.35 -14.90
N PRO A 484 0.61 18.32 -14.16
CA PRO A 484 -0.80 18.15 -13.81
C PRO A 484 -1.42 19.45 -13.27
N GLY A 485 -2.61 19.80 -13.77
CA GLY A 485 -3.35 21.02 -13.45
C GLY A 485 -2.94 22.28 -14.23
N ALA A 486 -1.77 22.30 -14.88
CA ALA A 486 -1.28 23.46 -15.65
C ALA A 486 -1.87 23.52 -17.06
N VAL A 487 -1.76 24.67 -17.73
CA VAL A 487 -2.17 24.86 -19.13
C VAL A 487 -0.97 24.73 -20.05
N GLY A 488 -1.05 23.77 -20.97
CA GLY A 488 -0.08 23.56 -22.04
C GLY A 488 -0.57 24.20 -23.34
N ARG A 489 0.31 24.95 -24.01
CA ARG A 489 0.07 25.57 -25.31
C ARG A 489 0.80 24.79 -26.39
N PHE A 490 0.16 24.64 -27.55
CA PHE A 490 0.74 24.10 -28.77
C PHE A 490 0.72 25.21 -29.82
N SER A 491 1.87 25.81 -30.10
CA SER A 491 2.01 26.88 -31.09
C SER A 491 2.56 26.33 -32.40
N PHE A 492 1.95 26.72 -33.54
CA PHE A 492 2.35 26.25 -34.87
C PHE A 492 1.95 27.23 -35.97
N VAL A 493 2.55 27.08 -37.15
CA VAL A 493 2.27 27.92 -38.33
C VAL A 493 1.23 27.24 -39.21
N LEU A 494 0.22 27.96 -39.68
CA LEU A 494 -0.71 27.46 -40.71
C LEU A 494 -0.17 27.79 -42.10
N GLY A 495 0.08 26.78 -42.92
CA GLY A 495 0.38 26.99 -44.35
C GLY A 495 -0.91 27.20 -45.13
N ILE A 496 -1.29 28.45 -45.41
CA ILE A 496 -2.55 28.73 -46.12
C ILE A 496 -2.40 28.36 -47.60
N PRO A 497 -3.16 27.36 -48.11
CA PRO A 497 -2.97 26.88 -49.45
C PRO A 497 -3.45 27.90 -50.49
N THR A 498 -2.99 27.72 -51.72
CA THR A 498 -3.45 28.54 -52.85
C THR A 498 -4.85 28.12 -53.27
N VAL A 499 -5.78 29.07 -53.35
CA VAL A 499 -7.15 28.86 -53.81
C VAL A 499 -7.46 29.81 -54.96
N THR A 500 -8.26 29.36 -55.93
CA THR A 500 -8.67 30.16 -57.09
C THR A 500 -10.00 30.89 -56.88
N ALA A 501 -10.76 30.50 -55.85
CA ALA A 501 -11.97 31.18 -55.38
C ALA A 501 -12.00 31.19 -53.84
N ALA A 502 -12.74 32.13 -53.25
CA ALA A 502 -12.88 32.23 -51.80
C ALA A 502 -13.45 30.93 -51.23
N THR A 503 -12.66 30.24 -50.40
CA THR A 503 -12.93 28.87 -49.93
C THR A 503 -12.73 28.81 -48.42
N THR A 504 -13.67 28.21 -47.69
CA THR A 504 -13.48 27.92 -46.26
C THR A 504 -12.80 26.57 -46.11
N LEU A 505 -11.71 26.55 -45.37
CA LEU A 505 -10.99 25.34 -45.01
C LEU A 505 -11.15 25.08 -43.52
N ASP A 506 -11.51 23.85 -43.19
CA ASP A 506 -11.71 23.40 -41.82
C ASP A 506 -10.67 22.33 -41.49
N GLU A 507 -10.08 22.44 -40.32
CA GLU A 507 -9.18 21.45 -39.78
C GLU A 507 -9.48 21.22 -38.29
N THR A 508 -9.26 20.01 -37.80
CA THR A 508 -9.43 19.74 -36.37
C THR A 508 -8.20 19.10 -35.76
N TYR A 509 -7.91 19.49 -34.52
CA TYR A 509 -6.68 19.11 -33.82
C TYR A 509 -6.97 18.57 -32.42
N GLY A 510 -6.12 17.66 -31.96
CA GLY A 510 -6.22 17.05 -30.63
C GLY A 510 -4.83 16.67 -30.09
N PRO A 511 -4.67 16.61 -28.76
CA PRO A 511 -3.40 16.24 -28.16
C PRO A 511 -3.17 14.73 -28.20
N VAL A 512 -1.92 14.34 -28.43
CA VAL A 512 -1.46 12.95 -28.53
C VAL A 512 -0.16 12.78 -27.78
N GLN A 513 -0.04 11.71 -27.03
CA GLN A 513 1.21 11.24 -26.47
C GLN A 513 1.78 10.22 -27.46
N GLU A 514 2.89 10.58 -28.11
CA GLU A 514 3.47 9.78 -29.19
C GLU A 514 3.77 8.36 -28.74
N GLY A 515 3.34 7.38 -29.55
CA GLY A 515 3.49 5.96 -29.28
C GLY A 515 2.67 5.42 -28.11
N VAL A 516 1.85 6.26 -27.45
CA VAL A 516 1.07 5.88 -26.27
C VAL A 516 -0.43 6.01 -26.51
N THR A 517 -0.97 7.23 -26.61
CA THR A 517 -2.42 7.43 -26.68
C THR A 517 -2.81 8.83 -27.17
N TRP A 518 -3.98 8.92 -27.81
CA TRP A 518 -4.68 10.20 -28.01
C TRP A 518 -5.48 10.54 -26.76
N PHE A 519 -5.50 11.81 -26.37
CA PHE A 519 -6.18 12.24 -25.14
C PHE A 519 -6.91 13.58 -25.33
N GLY A 520 -7.66 14.02 -24.32
CA GLY A 520 -8.43 15.27 -24.38
C GLY A 520 -9.88 15.15 -24.85
N GLY A 521 -10.38 13.92 -24.99
CA GLY A 521 -11.75 13.63 -25.45
C GLY A 521 -11.90 13.62 -26.98
N GLU A 522 -13.14 13.41 -27.46
CA GLU A 522 -13.48 13.47 -28.89
C GLU A 522 -13.74 14.90 -29.39
N THR A 523 -13.78 15.88 -28.48
CA THR A 523 -13.95 17.30 -28.80
C THR A 523 -12.65 17.89 -29.34
N ALA A 524 -12.38 17.62 -30.61
CA ALA A 524 -11.27 18.19 -31.35
C ALA A 524 -11.40 19.73 -31.43
N ALA A 525 -10.29 20.44 -31.24
CA ALA A 525 -10.24 21.87 -31.40
C ALA A 525 -10.26 22.20 -32.90
N ARG A 526 -11.27 22.95 -33.35
CA ARG A 526 -11.47 23.28 -34.77
C ARG A 526 -10.79 24.61 -35.13
N CYS A 527 -10.13 24.63 -36.28
CA CYS A 527 -9.66 25.84 -36.95
C CYS A 527 -10.37 25.96 -38.31
N SER A 528 -11.12 27.05 -38.50
CA SER A 528 -11.88 27.33 -39.72
C SER A 528 -11.40 28.66 -40.30
N VAL A 529 -10.82 28.61 -41.50
CA VAL A 529 -10.21 29.77 -42.15
C VAL A 529 -10.88 30.01 -43.49
N ARG A 530 -11.47 31.19 -43.68
CA ARG A 530 -11.94 31.64 -44.98
C ARG A 530 -10.75 32.18 -45.79
N VAL A 531 -10.30 31.40 -46.77
CA VAL A 531 -9.16 31.74 -47.62
C VAL A 531 -9.62 32.50 -48.86
N SER A 532 -9.06 33.68 -49.10
CA SER A 532 -9.27 34.44 -50.33
C SER A 532 -8.10 34.23 -51.30
N PRO A 533 -8.36 34.14 -52.63
CA PRO A 533 -7.29 34.13 -53.62
C PRO A 533 -6.41 35.35 -53.45
N ARG A 534 -5.08 35.16 -53.53
CA ARG A 534 -4.17 36.30 -53.62
C ARG A 534 -4.38 36.94 -54.98
N ALA A 535 -4.72 38.23 -55.00
CA ALA A 535 -4.76 38.98 -56.25
C ALA A 535 -3.38 38.89 -56.91
N VAL A 536 -3.31 38.23 -58.06
CA VAL A 536 -2.16 38.32 -58.93
C VAL A 536 -2.31 39.69 -59.58
N THR A 537 -1.63 40.70 -59.07
CA THR A 537 -1.35 41.89 -59.89
C THR A 537 -0.65 41.36 -61.13
N PRO A 538 -1.22 41.55 -62.34
CA PRO A 538 -0.48 41.26 -63.55
C PRO A 538 0.86 41.97 -63.46
N PRO A 539 1.98 41.34 -63.87
CA PRO A 539 3.19 42.13 -64.09
C PRO A 539 2.80 43.33 -64.96
N PRO A 540 3.36 44.53 -64.71
CA PRO A 540 3.09 45.66 -65.59
C PRO A 540 3.29 45.19 -67.01
N VAL A 541 2.32 45.47 -67.89
CA VAL A 541 2.47 45.22 -69.31
C VAL A 541 3.71 45.98 -69.72
N VAL A 542 4.83 45.27 -69.85
CA VAL A 542 5.98 45.77 -70.57
C VAL A 542 5.52 45.82 -72.01
N ASP A 543 5.30 47.03 -72.50
CA ASP A 543 5.19 47.29 -73.92
C ASP A 543 6.43 46.67 -74.57
N ALA A 544 6.25 45.53 -75.24
CA ALA A 544 7.29 44.92 -76.03
C ALA A 544 7.49 45.82 -77.25
N GLY A 545 8.25 46.90 -77.04
CA GLY A 545 8.75 47.74 -78.11
C GLY A 545 9.32 46.84 -79.19
N SER A 546 8.89 47.10 -80.44
CA SER A 546 9.24 46.29 -81.60
C SER A 546 10.72 45.93 -81.61
N PRO A 547 11.09 44.64 -81.73
CA PRO A 547 12.48 44.27 -81.88
C PRO A 547 13.02 44.80 -83.21
N ALA A 548 14.16 45.50 -83.15
CA ALA A 548 14.94 45.81 -84.33
C ALA A 548 15.48 44.51 -84.96
N PRO A 549 15.70 44.46 -86.29
CA PRO A 549 16.09 43.24 -86.98
C PRO A 549 17.53 42.87 -86.59
N VAL A 550 17.76 41.58 -86.28
CA VAL A 550 19.09 41.05 -86.05
C VAL A 550 19.37 39.95 -87.08
N ASP A 551 20.48 40.11 -87.79
CA ASP A 551 20.98 39.25 -88.87
C ASP A 551 21.25 37.81 -88.40
N VAL A 552 20.88 36.85 -89.25
CA VAL A 552 21.09 35.41 -89.06
C VAL A 552 22.24 34.93 -89.95
N PRO A 553 23.33 34.35 -89.40
CA PRO A 553 24.29 33.55 -90.16
C PRO A 553 23.94 32.04 -90.14
N PRO A 554 24.40 31.26 -91.14
CA PRO A 554 23.70 30.09 -91.65
C PRO A 554 23.95 28.78 -90.89
N VAL A 555 22.95 27.91 -90.98
CA VAL A 555 22.88 26.52 -90.48
C VAL A 555 23.79 25.59 -91.28
N MET A 556 24.52 24.71 -90.58
CA MET A 556 25.16 23.52 -91.17
C MET A 556 24.63 22.24 -90.49
N PRO A 557 24.49 21.10 -91.21
CA PRO A 557 23.62 19.99 -90.83
C PRO A 557 24.32 18.88 -90.02
N ALA A 558 23.47 18.06 -89.39
CA ALA A 558 23.78 16.96 -88.47
C ALA A 558 24.57 15.78 -89.09
N ASP A 559 25.28 15.02 -88.23
CA ASP A 559 25.37 13.57 -88.41
C ASP A 559 25.51 12.82 -87.06
N ALA A 560 25.01 11.59 -87.08
CA ALA A 560 24.61 10.71 -86.01
C ALA A 560 25.76 9.94 -85.34
N GLY A 561 25.56 9.60 -84.07
CA GLY A 561 26.35 8.59 -83.36
C GLY A 561 25.64 8.13 -82.09
N SER A 562 25.06 6.93 -82.13
CA SER A 562 24.66 6.12 -80.97
C SER A 562 25.41 4.78 -81.07
N PRO A 563 25.53 3.98 -80.00
CA PRO A 563 26.27 4.22 -78.75
C PRO A 563 27.28 3.07 -78.48
N GLU A 564 28.23 3.24 -77.55
CA GLU A 564 28.93 2.09 -76.94
C GLU A 564 28.97 2.22 -75.41
N PRO A 565 28.89 1.09 -74.67
CA PRO A 565 28.49 1.05 -73.28
C PRO A 565 29.65 1.32 -72.32
N VAL A 566 29.38 2.07 -71.25
CA VAL A 566 30.30 2.25 -70.12
C VAL A 566 29.86 1.39 -68.93
N ASP A 567 30.82 0.63 -68.46
CA ASP A 567 30.79 -0.37 -67.39
C ASP A 567 30.39 0.23 -66.03
N ALA A 568 29.42 -0.41 -65.38
CA ALA A 568 28.96 -0.07 -64.04
C ALA A 568 29.89 -0.71 -63.00
N GLY A 569 30.98 0.00 -62.70
CA GLY A 569 31.86 -0.30 -61.58
C GLY A 569 31.09 -0.31 -60.25
N ASN A 570 31.10 -1.47 -59.62
CA ASN A 570 30.44 -1.83 -58.37
C ASN A 570 31.10 -1.17 -57.14
N PRO A 571 30.43 -0.31 -56.34
CA PRO A 571 30.94 0.12 -55.05
C PRO A 571 30.65 -0.93 -53.96
N ALA A 572 31.69 -1.26 -53.20
CA ALA A 572 31.76 -2.30 -52.18
C ALA A 572 30.71 -2.18 -51.06
N ALA A 573 30.18 -3.33 -50.62
CA ALA A 573 29.36 -3.45 -49.44
C ALA A 573 30.21 -3.31 -48.16
N LEU A 574 29.72 -2.51 -47.23
CA LEU A 574 30.25 -2.40 -45.86
C LEU A 574 29.86 -3.65 -45.07
N ASP A 575 30.88 -4.23 -44.43
CA ASP A 575 30.82 -5.39 -43.54
C ASP A 575 30.06 -5.05 -42.24
N ALA A 576 28.87 -5.62 -42.09
CA ALA A 576 28.16 -5.68 -40.82
C ALA A 576 28.39 -7.08 -40.25
N GLY A 577 29.38 -7.18 -39.36
CA GLY A 577 29.78 -8.42 -38.71
C GLY A 577 28.59 -9.18 -38.13
N SER A 578 28.52 -10.47 -38.46
CA SER A 578 27.57 -11.40 -37.84
C SER A 578 28.05 -11.74 -36.43
N PRO A 579 27.18 -11.70 -35.40
CA PRO A 579 27.55 -12.13 -34.05
C PRO A 579 27.73 -13.64 -33.98
N GLU A 580 28.79 -14.10 -33.31
CA GLU A 580 29.04 -15.51 -33.00
C GLU A 580 27.97 -16.08 -32.05
N PRO A 581 27.53 -17.34 -32.24
CA PRO A 581 26.61 -17.99 -31.32
C PRO A 581 27.32 -18.34 -30.00
N ILE A 582 26.68 -17.95 -28.90
CA ILE A 582 27.10 -18.30 -27.54
C ILE A 582 26.62 -19.72 -27.25
N ASP A 583 27.56 -20.62 -26.95
CA ASP A 583 27.33 -22.00 -26.54
C ASP A 583 26.62 -22.05 -25.17
N ALA A 584 25.34 -22.42 -25.18
CA ALA A 584 24.60 -22.75 -23.98
C ALA A 584 24.86 -24.24 -23.67
N GLY A 585 25.85 -24.49 -22.81
CA GLY A 585 26.22 -25.82 -22.37
C GLY A 585 25.01 -26.65 -21.90
N SER A 586 24.95 -27.89 -22.38
CA SER A 586 23.95 -28.89 -22.00
C SER A 586 24.04 -29.23 -20.51
N PRO A 587 22.92 -29.28 -19.76
CA PRO A 587 22.92 -29.79 -18.40
C PRO A 587 23.01 -31.34 -18.38
N GLU A 588 23.92 -31.87 -17.55
CA GLU A 588 24.00 -33.31 -17.26
C GLU A 588 22.81 -33.78 -16.40
N PRO A 589 22.34 -35.04 -16.56
CA PRO A 589 21.25 -35.58 -15.74
C PRO A 589 21.73 -35.92 -14.32
N ILE A 590 20.94 -35.52 -13.33
CA ILE A 590 21.14 -35.89 -11.92
C ILE A 590 20.43 -37.23 -11.68
N ASP A 591 21.20 -38.21 -11.21
CA ASP A 591 20.79 -39.58 -10.89
C ASP A 591 19.85 -39.61 -9.67
N ALA A 592 18.67 -40.20 -9.85
CA ALA A 592 17.69 -40.44 -8.80
C ALA A 592 17.98 -41.82 -8.19
N GLY A 593 18.56 -41.83 -6.99
CA GLY A 593 18.82 -43.03 -6.22
C GLY A 593 17.54 -43.82 -5.93
N THR A 594 17.47 -45.01 -6.53
CA THR A 594 16.52 -46.10 -6.23
C THR A 594 16.76 -46.67 -4.82
N GLU A 595 15.72 -46.71 -3.99
CA GLU A 595 15.65 -47.62 -2.83
C GLU A 595 15.26 -49.05 -3.27
N PRO A 596 15.83 -50.11 -2.66
CA PRO A 596 15.41 -51.49 -2.88
C PRO A 596 14.33 -51.94 -1.87
N PRO A 597 13.69 -53.10 -2.10
CA PRO A 597 12.30 -53.35 -1.73
C PRO A 597 12.09 -53.91 -0.31
N THR A 598 10.91 -53.66 0.23
CA THR A 598 10.35 -54.36 1.40
C THR A 598 10.00 -55.80 1.04
N GLY A 599 10.64 -56.76 1.71
CA GLY A 599 10.26 -58.16 1.75
C GLY A 599 9.89 -58.56 3.18
N ASP A 600 8.75 -59.22 3.31
CA ASP A 600 8.29 -59.94 4.50
C ASP A 600 9.32 -60.98 4.95
N ASP A 601 9.58 -61.07 6.26
CA ASP A 601 9.69 -62.37 6.90
C ASP A 601 9.45 -62.29 8.42
N ALA A 602 8.83 -63.36 8.92
CA ALA A 602 8.25 -63.51 10.24
C ALA A 602 9.28 -63.60 11.39
N GLY A 603 8.87 -63.12 12.57
CA GLY A 603 9.62 -63.25 13.82
C GLY A 603 8.74 -63.04 15.05
N VAL A 604 8.04 -64.12 15.43
CA VAL A 604 7.22 -64.29 16.63
C VAL A 604 8.03 -64.06 17.92
N LEU A 605 7.52 -63.21 18.83
CA LEU A 605 7.39 -63.35 20.30
C LEU A 605 6.45 -62.19 20.72
N GLY A 606 5.25 -62.34 21.27
CA GLY A 606 4.80 -63.26 22.31
C GLY A 606 4.48 -62.41 23.56
N ASP A 607 3.22 -62.41 23.95
CA ASP A 607 2.63 -61.96 25.24
C ASP A 607 2.57 -60.45 25.55
N GLU A 608 1.57 -59.90 26.22
CA GLU A 608 0.21 -60.29 26.62
C GLU A 608 -0.44 -58.98 27.11
N LEU A 609 -1.74 -58.82 26.85
CA LEU A 609 -2.81 -58.36 27.76
C LEU A 609 -2.39 -57.41 28.91
N THR A 610 -2.98 -56.23 29.08
CA THR A 610 -4.37 -56.08 29.55
C THR A 610 -4.81 -54.61 29.56
N GLU A 611 -6.03 -54.38 29.09
CA GLU A 611 -6.88 -53.25 29.51
C GLU A 611 -7.17 -53.35 31.01
N VAL A 612 -7.22 -52.19 31.70
CA VAL A 612 -8.26 -51.94 32.72
C VAL A 612 -8.68 -50.47 32.64
N SER A 613 -9.81 -50.25 32.00
CA SER A 613 -10.72 -49.14 32.25
C SER A 613 -11.33 -49.26 33.65
N GLY A 614 -11.38 -48.17 34.41
CA GLY A 614 -11.98 -48.14 35.75
C GLY A 614 -12.35 -46.73 36.18
N SER A 615 -13.62 -46.40 35.93
CA SER A 615 -14.35 -45.20 36.35
C SER A 615 -14.42 -45.03 37.89
N LEU A 616 -14.63 -43.80 38.36
CA LEU A 616 -15.69 -43.37 39.31
C LEU A 616 -15.25 -42.26 40.29
N GLU A 617 -15.97 -41.14 40.18
CA GLU A 617 -16.71 -40.40 41.22
C GLU A 617 -16.06 -39.69 42.43
N GLY A 618 -16.61 -38.49 42.68
CA GLY A 618 -16.74 -37.85 44.00
C GLY A 618 -15.74 -36.70 44.25
N GLY A 619 -16.10 -35.45 44.56
CA GLY A 619 -17.31 -34.94 45.18
C GLY A 619 -16.97 -34.15 46.45
N CYS A 620 -16.97 -32.81 46.35
CA CYS A 620 -17.30 -31.79 47.36
C CYS A 620 -16.52 -31.62 48.70
N SER A 621 -15.93 -30.43 48.83
CA SER A 621 -16.05 -29.45 49.95
C SER A 621 -15.71 -29.83 51.40
N THR A 622 -14.78 -29.09 52.03
CA THR A 622 -15.01 -28.12 53.14
C THR A 622 -13.69 -27.66 53.78
N ALA A 623 -13.66 -26.39 54.22
CA ALA A 623 -12.56 -25.65 54.88
C ALA A 623 -12.42 -26.00 56.39
N PRO A 624 -11.80 -25.17 57.27
CA PRO A 624 -10.55 -24.41 57.26
C PRO A 624 -9.64 -24.79 58.46
N SER A 625 -8.40 -24.29 58.54
CA SER A 625 -7.73 -24.18 59.86
C SER A 625 -6.80 -22.97 59.98
N SER A 626 -7.02 -22.26 61.07
CA SER A 626 -6.25 -21.15 61.61
C SER A 626 -4.97 -21.63 62.31
N GLY A 627 -3.89 -20.87 62.21
CA GLY A 627 -2.68 -21.05 63.04
C GLY A 627 -1.84 -19.78 63.13
N ARG A 628 -1.93 -19.09 64.28
CA ARG A 628 -1.06 -17.98 64.71
C ARG A 628 0.24 -18.54 65.32
N ALA A 629 1.36 -17.86 65.04
CA ALA A 629 2.57 -17.60 65.86
C ALA A 629 3.76 -17.48 64.89
N GLY A 630 4.75 -16.59 64.99
CA GLY A 630 5.19 -15.69 66.05
C GLY A 630 6.71 -15.57 65.96
N VAL A 631 7.20 -14.35 65.69
CA VAL A 631 8.49 -13.76 66.12
C VAL A 631 9.83 -14.44 65.71
N ARG A 632 10.68 -13.73 64.96
CA ARG A 632 11.99 -13.17 65.38
C ARG A 632 12.83 -12.69 64.19
N GLY A 633 13.53 -11.57 64.41
CA GLY A 633 14.30 -10.83 63.41
C GLY A 633 15.69 -11.38 63.08
N GLY A 634 16.33 -10.73 62.13
CA GLY A 634 17.72 -10.93 61.73
C GLY A 634 18.13 -9.89 60.69
N LEU A 635 18.84 -8.85 61.14
CA LEU A 635 19.68 -7.98 60.33
C LEU A 635 20.84 -8.79 59.74
N GLY A 636 21.16 -8.57 58.46
CA GLY A 636 22.35 -9.11 57.83
C GLY A 636 22.66 -8.42 56.50
N LEU A 637 23.56 -7.44 56.54
CA LEU A 637 24.22 -6.86 55.36
C LEU A 637 24.98 -7.95 54.59
N ALA A 638 24.97 -7.87 53.25
CA ALA A 638 26.01 -8.45 52.41
C ALA A 638 26.36 -7.48 51.26
N ALA A 639 27.64 -7.15 51.19
CA ALA A 639 28.24 -6.16 50.32
C ALA A 639 28.45 -6.66 48.88
N LEU A 640 28.32 -5.74 47.92
CA LEU A 640 28.76 -5.89 46.53
C LEU A 640 30.30 -5.88 46.45
N ALA A 641 30.87 -6.86 45.75
CA ALA A 641 32.25 -6.84 45.28
C ALA A 641 32.28 -6.52 43.78
N LEU A 642 32.96 -5.42 43.44
CA LEU A 642 33.31 -4.97 42.10
C LEU A 642 34.52 -5.79 41.60
N VAL A 643 34.46 -6.37 40.40
CA VAL A 643 35.67 -6.86 39.69
C VAL A 643 35.71 -6.25 38.29
N ALA A 644 36.71 -5.42 38.08
CA ALA A 644 37.10 -4.85 36.79
C ALA A 644 37.84 -5.90 35.95
N SER A 645 37.49 -6.02 34.66
CA SER A 645 38.21 -6.88 33.71
C SER A 645 39.04 -6.03 32.75
N VAL A 646 40.36 -6.27 32.78
CA VAL A 646 41.38 -5.58 31.98
C VAL A 646 41.61 -6.33 30.67
N ARG A 647 41.55 -5.59 29.56
CA ARG A 647 41.95 -5.99 28.20
C ARG A 647 43.41 -6.47 28.16
N ARG A 648 43.68 -7.62 27.51
CA ARG A 648 44.98 -7.94 26.91
C ARG A 648 44.85 -8.13 25.40
N ARG A 649 45.53 -7.25 24.65
CA ARG A 649 45.93 -7.44 23.26
C ARG A 649 47.05 -8.49 23.20
N ARG A 650 47.03 -9.36 22.20
CA ARG A 650 48.25 -9.90 21.58
C ARG A 650 48.14 -9.78 20.07
N ARG A 651 49.23 -9.26 19.49
CA ARG A 651 49.54 -9.25 18.06
C ARG A 651 49.97 -10.65 17.64
N ALA A 652 49.50 -11.09 16.48
CA ALA A 652 50.30 -11.60 15.37
C ALA A 652 49.47 -11.35 14.11
#